data_AF-A0A2V5WVY5-F1
#
_entry.id   AF-A0A2V5WVY5-F1
#
_cell.length_a   1.000
_cell.length_b   1.000
_cell.length_c   1.000
_cell.angle_alpha   90.00
_cell.angle_beta   90.00
_cell.angle_gamma   90.00
#
_symmetry.space_group_name_H-M   'P 1'
#
loop_
_entity.id
_entity.type
_entity.pdbx_description
1 polymer ?
#
loop_
_entity_poly.entity_id
_entity_poly.type
_entity_poly.pdbx_seq_one_letter_code
_entity_poly.pdbx_strand_id
1 'polypeptide(L)'
;MNRFLSGLRSLAKAPRRLAFLSFLFVGLTLLAEGAGLSWQTAPGYRWSELPVPKAGRTGFTLLKGSVTGILFANLLDDEHSLTNRNLLSGSGVAAGDVDGDGRVDLYFCGLDNPNALYRNLGQWKFEDITASAGVACAGQYSTGAVLADIDGDGDLDLLVNALGGGTRLFLNDGQGHFTESTDSGLIRRQGSMSMALADVDGNGTLDLYVANFRAETIRDEPTTKFHGQLVEGRPVITAVNDRPATLPDYTNRFVLTPSGNVLEFGEPDVLYLNDGRGHFQPRSYTDGSFLDEDGVPLTDPPRDWGLAAQFHDLDDDGAPDIYVCNDLFTPDRIWINDGQGKFRALPRLALRNTSTFSMGVDFADIDRDGYVDFFVVDMLSRDHQKRHVQVSESNPTPLPVGLIDIRPQVLRNNLQINRGDGTFAEATYYAGLEASEWSWGPIFLDVDLDGFEDILVTNGQLRDFQNIDMANRIEALRAAGKLTRPEWLKLLRSYPSLVTAKVIFRNRGNRTFEEKGAEWGFSTPGISQGTCLADLDGDGDLDVVVNNLNGAAGLYRNESNAPRVAVRLKGQAPNTRGIGAKIWLYGGAVPVQSQEMICGGRYLSGDDAMRVFATGSLSNEMRIEVRWRSGRRSVVNGVKANRLYELEEAGAEPANSTPSSKETPNSQLPTSNSETKPVFEDVSGLIGHVHHEEPYNDFERQPLLPRKLSQLGPGVGWYDVDEDGWEDLIIGSGRGGRLAVYRNDGRGGFKPWAGAPFEKVVTRDQTAVLGTESGLWVGSANYEDGLTNGGCVRIYEASQKVSAESVLGQRFSAGPLALADVDGDGQLDLFVGGRVLAGRYPEASDSLWLKNEAGRLIVHQRL
;
A
#
# COMPACT_ATOMS: atom_id res chain seq x y z
N MET A 1 26.69 43.32 -45.20
CA MET A 1 28.13 43.56 -45.48
C MET A 1 28.87 42.23 -45.37
N ASN A 2 29.78 41.80 -46.26
CA ASN A 2 31.16 42.30 -46.49
C ASN A 2 31.98 42.40 -45.18
N ARG A 3 33.16 41.80 -44.96
CA ARG A 3 34.18 41.03 -45.74
C ARG A 3 35.10 40.26 -44.71
N PHE A 4 36.10 39.40 -45.00
CA PHE A 4 36.80 38.97 -46.24
C PHE A 4 37.55 37.61 -46.11
N LEU A 5 38.16 37.18 -47.23
CA LEU A 5 39.43 36.44 -47.47
C LEU A 5 40.52 36.41 -46.36
N SER A 6 41.59 35.59 -46.36
CA SER A 6 42.00 34.30 -46.99
C SER A 6 43.50 34.02 -46.68
N GLY A 7 43.99 32.77 -46.63
CA GLY A 7 45.46 32.51 -46.51
C GLY A 7 45.88 31.06 -46.84
N LEU A 8 46.96 30.88 -47.62
CA LEU A 8 47.43 29.58 -48.14
C LEU A 8 48.93 29.66 -48.53
N ARG A 9 49.63 28.50 -48.63
CA ARG A 9 51.07 28.26 -48.97
C ARG A 9 52.00 28.25 -47.72
N SER A 10 53.13 27.50 -47.65
CA SER A 10 53.83 26.65 -48.64
C SER A 10 54.62 25.48 -48.00
N LEU A 11 54.49 24.29 -48.60
CA LEU A 11 55.49 23.22 -48.83
C LEU A 11 56.92 23.37 -48.23
N ALA A 12 57.48 22.29 -47.63
CA ALA A 12 58.24 21.26 -48.37
C ALA A 12 59.13 20.32 -47.50
N LYS A 13 58.87 19.00 -47.51
CA LYS A 13 59.82 17.91 -47.88
C LYS A 13 59.25 16.51 -47.60
N ALA A 14 59.58 15.54 -48.46
CA ALA A 14 59.33 14.10 -48.32
C ALA A 14 60.71 13.37 -48.34
N PRO A 15 60.84 12.02 -48.20
CA PRO A 15 60.32 11.06 -49.19
C PRO A 15 59.99 9.60 -48.75
N ARG A 16 59.02 8.97 -49.47
CA ARG A 16 58.86 7.50 -49.71
C ARG A 16 58.44 6.64 -48.50
N ARG A 17 57.78 5.47 -48.65
CA ARG A 17 57.63 4.56 -49.82
C ARG A 17 56.16 4.28 -50.22
N LEU A 18 55.98 3.43 -51.23
CA LEU A 18 54.73 3.11 -51.94
C LEU A 18 53.69 2.39 -51.06
N ALA A 19 52.41 2.65 -51.36
CA ALA A 19 51.32 1.69 -51.24
C ALA A 19 50.69 1.50 -52.65
N PHE A 20 50.13 0.33 -52.94
CA PHE A 20 49.52 0.01 -54.24
C PHE A 20 47.98 0.13 -54.18
N LEU A 21 47.32 0.22 -55.33
CA LEU A 21 45.86 0.33 -55.41
C LEU A 21 45.15 -0.94 -54.92
N SER A 22 44.07 -0.75 -54.16
CA SER A 22 42.96 -1.70 -53.99
C SER A 22 41.63 -0.94 -54.09
N PHE A 23 40.57 -1.64 -54.49
CA PHE A 23 39.27 -1.04 -54.81
C PHE A 23 38.56 -0.41 -53.60
N LEU A 24 37.93 0.75 -53.81
CA LEU A 24 36.96 1.30 -52.87
C LEU A 24 35.61 0.58 -53.08
N PHE A 25 35.34 -0.46 -52.30
CA PHE A 25 34.02 -1.08 -52.26
C PHE A 25 33.06 -0.13 -51.53
N VAL A 26 32.06 0.41 -52.24
CA VAL A 26 30.93 1.09 -51.61
C VAL A 26 30.04 -0.01 -51.03
N GLY A 27 30.28 -0.36 -49.77
CA GLY A 27 29.37 -1.22 -49.02
C GLY A 27 28.07 -0.45 -48.77
N LEU A 28 26.97 -0.88 -49.42
CA LEU A 28 25.65 -0.61 -48.88
C LEU A 28 25.57 -1.32 -47.53
N THR A 29 25.59 -0.55 -46.45
CA THR A 29 24.97 -1.00 -45.20
C THR A 29 23.48 -1.14 -45.49
N LEU A 30 23.02 -2.38 -45.69
CA LEU A 30 21.60 -2.70 -45.66
C LEU A 30 21.02 -2.11 -44.37
N LEU A 31 19.98 -1.30 -44.51
CA LEU A 31 19.12 -0.97 -43.39
C LEU A 31 18.50 -2.30 -42.95
N ALA A 32 18.82 -2.73 -41.73
CA ALA A 32 18.04 -3.77 -41.08
C ALA A 32 16.71 -3.12 -40.71
N GLU A 33 15.66 -3.45 -41.46
CA GLU A 33 14.29 -3.34 -40.96
C GLU A 33 14.20 -4.10 -39.63
N GLY A 34 13.40 -3.60 -38.68
CA GLY A 34 13.32 -4.17 -37.34
C GLY A 34 12.83 -5.62 -37.38
N ALA A 35 13.73 -6.58 -37.27
CA ALA A 35 13.39 -7.99 -37.21
C ALA A 35 12.70 -8.27 -35.87
N GLY A 36 11.40 -8.53 -35.91
CA GLY A 36 10.61 -8.91 -34.72
C GLY A 36 11.09 -10.21 -34.08
N LEU A 37 10.59 -10.48 -32.88
CA LEU A 37 11.03 -11.59 -32.02
C LEU A 37 11.08 -12.94 -32.76
N SER A 38 12.24 -13.60 -32.70
CA SER A 38 12.55 -14.83 -33.42
C SER A 38 12.05 -16.07 -32.66
N TRP A 39 10.73 -16.18 -32.52
CA TRP A 39 10.05 -17.22 -31.74
C TRP A 39 10.46 -18.66 -32.10
N GLN A 40 10.67 -19.47 -31.07
CA GLN A 40 10.86 -20.92 -31.13
C GLN A 40 9.75 -21.61 -30.35
N THR A 41 9.00 -22.49 -31.01
CA THR A 41 7.84 -23.19 -30.42
C THR A 41 8.26 -24.50 -29.74
N ALA A 42 7.68 -24.76 -28.57
CA ALA A 42 7.75 -26.01 -27.83
C ALA A 42 6.32 -26.46 -27.46
N PRO A 43 6.12 -27.69 -26.92
CA PRO A 43 4.80 -28.10 -26.44
C PRO A 43 4.32 -27.21 -25.28
N GLY A 44 3.24 -26.46 -25.50
CA GLY A 44 2.58 -25.60 -24.50
C GLY A 44 3.24 -24.25 -24.22
N TYR A 45 4.29 -23.86 -24.95
CA TYR A 45 4.90 -22.53 -24.86
C TYR A 45 5.74 -22.19 -26.10
N ARG A 46 5.96 -20.90 -26.35
CA ARG A 46 6.99 -20.39 -27.27
C ARG A 46 7.98 -19.50 -26.51
N TRP A 47 9.17 -19.29 -27.06
CA TRP A 47 10.16 -18.38 -26.48
C TRP A 47 11.00 -17.65 -27.53
N SER A 48 11.55 -16.48 -27.19
CA SER A 48 12.55 -15.75 -27.98
C SER A 48 13.74 -15.40 -27.10
N GLU A 49 14.93 -15.30 -27.68
CA GLU A 49 16.05 -14.59 -27.04
C GLU A 49 15.69 -13.11 -26.90
N LEU A 50 16.10 -12.48 -25.80
CA LEU A 50 15.97 -11.04 -25.57
C LEU A 50 17.25 -10.30 -26.01
N PRO A 51 17.15 -9.11 -26.62
CA PRO A 51 18.28 -8.28 -27.08
C PRO A 51 19.10 -7.58 -25.97
N VAL A 52 19.03 -8.05 -24.71
CA VAL A 52 19.61 -7.44 -23.50
C VAL A 52 21.02 -6.82 -23.73
N PRO A 53 21.22 -5.53 -23.40
CA PRO A 53 22.48 -4.82 -23.53
C PRO A 53 23.67 -5.54 -22.88
N LYS A 54 24.84 -5.48 -23.54
CA LYS A 54 26.08 -6.04 -22.99
C LYS A 54 26.71 -5.20 -21.88
N ALA A 55 26.25 -3.96 -21.73
CA ALA A 55 26.66 -3.01 -20.70
C ALA A 55 25.48 -2.08 -20.44
N GLY A 56 25.26 -1.78 -19.16
CA GLY A 56 24.14 -1.00 -18.66
C GLY A 56 24.44 -0.49 -17.25
N ARG A 57 23.39 -0.14 -16.51
CA ARG A 57 23.43 0.23 -15.09
C ARG A 57 22.06 0.00 -14.47
N THR A 58 22.00 -0.09 -13.16
CA THR A 58 20.73 -0.01 -12.44
C THR A 58 19.98 1.30 -12.71
N GLY A 59 18.66 1.21 -12.80
CA GLY A 59 17.75 2.35 -12.88
C GLY A 59 17.67 2.99 -14.27
N PHE A 60 17.07 4.17 -14.32
CA PHE A 60 16.40 4.67 -15.52
C PHE A 60 17.04 5.93 -16.11
N THR A 61 16.83 6.16 -17.40
CA THR A 61 17.09 7.41 -18.11
C THR A 61 15.78 8.02 -18.60
N LEU A 62 15.42 9.21 -18.12
CA LEU A 62 14.31 9.98 -18.68
C LEU A 62 14.62 10.40 -20.12
N LEU A 63 13.86 9.87 -21.07
CA LEU A 63 13.89 10.27 -22.47
C LEU A 63 13.09 11.57 -22.68
N LYS A 64 13.41 12.29 -23.76
CA LYS A 64 12.76 13.56 -24.11
C LYS A 64 11.73 13.33 -25.21
N GLY A 65 10.57 13.99 -25.12
CA GLY A 65 9.55 13.97 -26.18
C GLY A 65 10.06 14.35 -27.57
N SER A 66 11.05 15.26 -27.65
CA SER A 66 11.73 15.62 -28.91
C SER A 66 12.63 14.51 -29.49
N VAL A 67 12.87 13.44 -28.74
CA VAL A 67 13.57 12.23 -29.19
C VAL A 67 12.53 11.13 -29.47
N THR A 68 11.54 10.93 -28.61
CA THR A 68 10.57 9.83 -28.73
C THR A 68 9.46 10.08 -29.75
N GLY A 69 9.04 11.33 -29.94
CA GLY A 69 7.83 11.68 -30.70
C GLY A 69 6.61 11.92 -29.81
N ILE A 70 6.63 11.46 -28.55
CA ILE A 70 5.57 11.71 -27.57
C ILE A 70 5.68 13.16 -27.08
N LEU A 71 4.72 14.00 -27.49
CA LEU A 71 4.65 15.42 -27.12
C LEU A 71 3.50 15.73 -26.16
N PHE A 72 2.85 14.69 -25.63
CA PHE A 72 1.73 14.78 -24.70
C PHE A 72 2.11 15.48 -23.38
N ALA A 73 1.16 16.24 -22.85
CA ALA A 73 1.13 16.78 -21.49
C ALA A 73 -0.33 16.79 -21.02
N ASN A 74 -0.60 16.37 -19.79
CA ASN A 74 -1.96 16.49 -19.23
C ASN A 74 -2.16 17.92 -18.72
N LEU A 75 -2.99 18.69 -19.40
CA LEU A 75 -3.24 20.10 -19.12
C LEU A 75 -4.47 20.26 -18.22
N LEU A 76 -4.32 21.09 -17.19
CA LEU A 76 -5.42 21.57 -16.36
C LEU A 76 -5.23 23.06 -16.08
N ASP A 77 -6.17 23.87 -16.56
CA ASP A 77 -6.13 25.32 -16.46
C ASP A 77 -6.21 25.78 -14.99
N ASP A 78 -5.47 26.85 -14.67
CA ASP A 78 -5.38 27.35 -13.29
C ASP A 78 -6.75 27.75 -12.73
N GLU A 79 -7.68 28.26 -13.55
CA GLU A 79 -9.03 28.60 -13.10
C GLU A 79 -9.89 27.34 -12.82
N HIS A 80 -9.87 26.33 -13.70
CA HIS A 80 -10.55 25.05 -13.48
C HIS A 80 -10.05 24.35 -12.22
N SER A 81 -8.73 24.33 -12.00
CA SER A 81 -8.09 23.78 -10.80
C SER A 81 -8.42 24.49 -9.48
N LEU A 82 -9.13 25.63 -9.53
CA LEU A 82 -9.57 26.41 -8.38
C LEU A 82 -11.10 26.33 -8.17
N THR A 83 -11.86 25.93 -9.21
CA THR A 83 -13.32 25.73 -9.14
C THR A 83 -13.74 24.27 -9.01
N ASN A 84 -12.89 23.32 -9.40
CA ASN A 84 -13.06 21.90 -9.15
C ASN A 84 -11.70 21.25 -8.85
N ARG A 85 -11.42 21.01 -7.57
CA ARG A 85 -10.19 20.36 -7.11
C ARG A 85 -10.19 18.85 -7.26
N ASN A 86 -11.31 18.20 -7.57
CA ASN A 86 -11.30 16.76 -7.84
C ASN A 86 -10.51 16.44 -9.13
N LEU A 87 -10.43 17.39 -10.06
CA LEU A 87 -9.53 17.33 -11.22
C LEU A 87 -8.03 17.25 -10.83
N LEU A 88 -7.66 17.61 -9.60
CA LEU A 88 -6.28 17.53 -9.09
C LEU A 88 -5.87 16.14 -8.61
N SER A 89 -6.77 15.16 -8.65
CA SER A 89 -6.43 13.73 -8.65
C SER A 89 -5.80 13.29 -9.99
N GLY A 90 -6.11 14.00 -11.08
CA GLY A 90 -5.39 13.92 -12.34
C GLY A 90 -5.83 12.81 -13.29
N SER A 91 -4.86 12.31 -14.05
CA SER A 91 -5.05 11.32 -15.12
C SER A 91 -3.91 10.32 -15.17
N GLY A 92 -4.16 9.14 -15.73
CA GLY A 92 -3.15 8.09 -15.92
C GLY A 92 -2.89 7.72 -17.37
N VAL A 93 -2.37 6.51 -17.58
CA VAL A 93 -1.85 6.00 -18.84
C VAL A 93 -2.06 4.48 -18.92
N ALA A 94 -2.38 3.97 -20.11
CA ALA A 94 -2.45 2.54 -20.39
C ALA A 94 -1.39 2.14 -21.41
N ALA A 95 -0.81 0.95 -21.24
CA ALA A 95 0.14 0.34 -22.15
C ALA A 95 -0.40 -0.99 -22.71
N GLY A 96 -0.19 -1.22 -24.01
CA GLY A 96 -0.58 -2.47 -24.67
C GLY A 96 -0.29 -2.44 -26.17
N ASP A 97 -0.08 -3.60 -26.79
CA ASP A 97 0.05 -3.77 -28.24
C ASP A 97 -1.35 -3.73 -28.87
N VAL A 98 -1.72 -2.63 -29.55
CA VAL A 98 -3.10 -2.40 -30.03
C VAL A 98 -3.32 -2.76 -31.50
N ASP A 99 -2.28 -3.11 -32.25
CA ASP A 99 -2.38 -3.57 -33.65
C ASP A 99 -1.64 -4.88 -33.97
N GLY A 100 -1.23 -5.61 -32.92
CA GLY A 100 -0.73 -6.98 -32.99
C GLY A 100 0.67 -7.13 -33.58
N ASP A 101 1.41 -6.04 -33.75
CA ASP A 101 2.73 -6.04 -34.40
C ASP A 101 3.90 -6.39 -33.47
N GLY A 102 3.61 -6.63 -32.19
CA GLY A 102 4.54 -7.13 -31.18
C GLY A 102 5.32 -6.05 -30.44
N ARG A 103 4.83 -4.80 -30.45
CA ARG A 103 5.41 -3.68 -29.68
C ARG A 103 4.32 -2.99 -28.87
N VAL A 104 4.68 -2.51 -27.68
CA VAL A 104 3.73 -1.93 -26.74
C VAL A 104 3.49 -0.45 -27.07
N ASP A 105 2.25 -0.10 -27.33
CA ASP A 105 1.73 1.25 -27.59
C ASP A 105 1.28 1.94 -26.29
N LEU A 106 1.03 3.25 -26.33
CA LEU A 106 0.73 4.06 -25.14
C LEU A 106 -0.49 4.98 -25.33
N TYR A 107 -1.49 4.84 -24.45
CA TYR A 107 -2.68 5.69 -24.38
C TYR A 107 -2.66 6.60 -23.15
N PHE A 108 -2.68 7.92 -23.35
CA PHE A 108 -2.66 8.92 -22.29
C PHE A 108 -4.02 9.60 -22.10
N CYS A 109 -4.51 9.62 -20.87
CA CYS A 109 -5.68 10.40 -20.47
C CYS A 109 -5.32 11.88 -20.23
N GLY A 110 -6.18 12.80 -20.66
CA GLY A 110 -6.08 14.25 -20.45
C GLY A 110 -7.33 14.85 -19.80
N LEU A 111 -7.18 16.04 -19.21
CA LEU A 111 -8.26 16.79 -18.56
C LEU A 111 -8.83 17.89 -19.47
N ASP A 112 -8.15 19.04 -19.59
CA ASP A 112 -8.59 20.13 -20.48
C ASP A 112 -8.11 19.92 -21.94
N ASN A 113 -7.21 18.96 -22.17
CA ASN A 113 -6.81 18.49 -23.51
C ASN A 113 -7.41 17.12 -23.84
N PRO A 114 -7.62 16.80 -25.14
CA PRO A 114 -7.98 15.45 -25.58
C PRO A 114 -6.97 14.40 -25.15
N ASN A 115 -7.43 13.16 -25.00
CA ASN A 115 -6.59 11.98 -24.81
C ASN A 115 -5.77 11.70 -26.08
N ALA A 116 -4.68 10.94 -25.96
CA ALA A 116 -3.82 10.61 -27.11
C ALA A 116 -3.32 9.15 -27.11
N LEU A 117 -3.35 8.51 -28.28
CA LEU A 117 -2.81 7.18 -28.54
C LEU A 117 -1.54 7.28 -29.40
N TYR A 118 -0.44 6.69 -28.91
CA TYR A 118 0.86 6.70 -29.55
C TYR A 118 1.28 5.29 -29.95
N ARG A 119 1.33 5.01 -31.26
CA ARG A 119 1.86 3.76 -31.79
C ARG A 119 3.38 3.71 -31.67
N ASN A 120 3.92 2.59 -31.21
CA ASN A 120 5.34 2.33 -31.08
C ASN A 120 5.95 1.84 -32.40
N LEU A 121 6.80 2.66 -33.02
CA LEU A 121 7.53 2.35 -34.26
C LEU A 121 8.87 1.63 -34.00
N GLY A 122 9.16 1.28 -32.75
CA GLY A 122 10.43 0.72 -32.30
C GLY A 122 11.54 1.77 -32.20
N GLN A 123 12.71 1.38 -31.69
CA GLN A 123 13.89 2.26 -31.52
C GLN A 123 13.58 3.58 -30.79
N TRP A 124 12.68 3.54 -29.80
CA TRP A 124 12.20 4.72 -29.07
C TRP A 124 11.59 5.79 -30.00
N LYS A 125 10.73 5.36 -30.93
CA LYS A 125 9.95 6.24 -31.82
C LYS A 125 8.47 5.93 -31.72
N PHE A 126 7.66 6.97 -31.64
CA PHE A 126 6.22 6.88 -31.51
C PHE A 126 5.52 7.84 -32.48
N GLU A 127 4.35 7.42 -32.99
CA GLU A 127 3.48 8.20 -33.87
C GLU A 127 2.10 8.39 -33.21
N ASP A 128 1.59 9.63 -33.21
CA ASP A 128 0.25 9.94 -32.72
C ASP A 128 -0.79 9.45 -33.74
N ILE A 129 -1.48 8.37 -33.40
CA ILE A 129 -2.52 7.75 -34.23
C ILE A 129 -3.94 8.07 -33.73
N THR A 130 -4.09 8.95 -32.74
CA THR A 130 -5.34 9.22 -32.01
C THR A 130 -6.53 9.52 -32.93
N ALA A 131 -6.31 10.31 -33.98
CA ALA A 131 -7.36 10.73 -34.90
C ALA A 131 -7.83 9.62 -35.86
N SER A 132 -6.95 8.67 -36.20
CA SER A 132 -7.27 7.47 -36.99
C SER A 132 -7.80 6.32 -36.13
N ALA A 133 -7.45 6.29 -34.85
CA ALA A 133 -7.92 5.31 -33.88
C ALA A 133 -9.31 5.66 -33.28
N GLY A 134 -9.72 6.93 -33.31
CA GLY A 134 -11.04 7.40 -32.83
C GLY A 134 -11.11 7.73 -31.33
N VAL A 135 -10.05 7.42 -30.57
CA VAL A 135 -10.01 7.40 -29.09
C VAL A 135 -9.70 8.75 -28.42
N ALA A 136 -9.88 9.87 -29.11
CA ALA A 136 -9.49 11.21 -28.64
C ALA A 136 -10.24 11.72 -27.39
N CYS A 137 -11.44 11.18 -27.11
CA CYS A 137 -12.26 11.56 -25.95
C CYS A 137 -12.43 13.09 -25.73
N ALA A 138 -12.48 13.88 -26.80
CA ALA A 138 -12.43 15.34 -26.71
C ALA A 138 -13.57 15.94 -25.87
N GLY A 139 -13.21 16.79 -24.90
CA GLY A 139 -14.16 17.42 -23.97
C GLY A 139 -14.54 16.57 -22.75
N GLN A 140 -13.78 15.51 -22.46
CA GLN A 140 -13.95 14.63 -21.30
C GLN A 140 -12.75 14.77 -20.35
N TYR A 141 -13.02 15.03 -19.07
CA TYR A 141 -12.01 15.01 -18.00
C TYR A 141 -11.61 13.57 -17.67
N SER A 142 -10.73 12.99 -18.50
CA SER A 142 -10.40 11.58 -18.43
C SER A 142 -9.44 11.30 -17.28
N THR A 143 -9.80 10.37 -16.41
CA THR A 143 -9.03 9.97 -15.24
C THR A 143 -8.21 8.73 -15.57
N GLY A 144 -8.84 7.56 -15.52
CA GLY A 144 -8.20 6.26 -15.74
C GLY A 144 -8.36 5.70 -17.15
N ALA A 145 -7.42 4.85 -17.58
CA ALA A 145 -7.57 3.99 -18.74
C ALA A 145 -6.92 2.62 -18.51
N VAL A 146 -7.47 1.59 -19.17
CA VAL A 146 -6.93 0.22 -19.21
C VAL A 146 -7.11 -0.34 -20.61
N LEU A 147 -6.11 -1.06 -21.12
CA LEU A 147 -6.19 -1.87 -22.33
C LEU A 147 -6.38 -3.34 -21.93
N ALA A 148 -7.40 -4.00 -22.46
CA ALA A 148 -7.78 -5.36 -22.09
C ALA A 148 -8.57 -6.03 -23.21
N ASP A 149 -8.51 -7.35 -23.33
CA ASP A 149 -9.40 -8.13 -24.19
C ASP A 149 -10.75 -8.30 -23.46
N ILE A 150 -11.82 -7.66 -23.94
CA ILE A 150 -13.11 -7.56 -23.23
C ILE A 150 -14.18 -8.49 -23.82
N ASP A 151 -14.13 -8.81 -25.13
CA ASP A 151 -15.03 -9.79 -25.77
C ASP A 151 -14.40 -11.16 -26.10
N GLY A 152 -13.09 -11.33 -25.85
CA GLY A 152 -12.38 -12.59 -25.93
C GLY A 152 -11.89 -12.96 -27.33
N ASP A 153 -11.82 -12.01 -28.28
CA ASP A 153 -11.36 -12.29 -29.65
C ASP A 153 -9.82 -12.38 -29.79
N GLY A 154 -9.09 -11.78 -28.86
CA GLY A 154 -7.63 -11.77 -28.75
C GLY A 154 -6.97 -10.39 -28.80
N ASP A 155 -7.67 -9.38 -29.33
CA ASP A 155 -7.19 -8.02 -29.47
C ASP A 155 -7.40 -7.21 -28.17
N LEU A 156 -6.81 -6.00 -28.08
CA LEU A 156 -6.90 -5.17 -26.87
C LEU A 156 -7.89 -4.01 -27.07
N ASP A 157 -9.05 -4.12 -26.43
CA ASP A 157 -10.03 -3.06 -26.27
C ASP A 157 -9.58 -2.00 -25.26
N LEU A 158 -10.20 -0.82 -25.33
CA LEU A 158 -9.88 0.31 -24.46
C LEU A 158 -11.06 0.69 -23.56
N LEU A 159 -10.83 0.64 -22.25
CA LEU A 159 -11.70 1.24 -21.24
C LEU A 159 -11.17 2.61 -20.82
N VAL A 160 -12.06 3.61 -20.68
CA VAL A 160 -11.72 4.97 -20.24
C VAL A 160 -12.70 5.47 -19.19
N ASN A 161 -12.19 5.89 -18.04
CA ASN A 161 -12.92 6.56 -16.96
C ASN A 161 -12.83 8.09 -17.08
N ALA A 162 -13.81 8.80 -16.51
CA ALA A 162 -13.81 10.25 -16.44
C ALA A 162 -14.62 10.82 -15.28
N LEU A 163 -14.16 11.95 -14.72
CA LEU A 163 -14.87 12.71 -13.68
C LEU A 163 -16.17 13.31 -14.24
N GLY A 164 -17.30 12.74 -13.83
CA GLY A 164 -18.64 13.11 -14.32
C GLY A 164 -19.00 12.50 -15.68
N GLY A 165 -18.05 11.86 -16.35
CA GLY A 165 -18.27 11.10 -17.59
C GLY A 165 -18.54 9.61 -17.34
N GLY A 166 -18.17 9.09 -16.18
CA GLY A 166 -18.24 7.65 -15.87
C GLY A 166 -17.27 6.82 -16.72
N THR A 167 -17.61 5.56 -16.98
CA THR A 167 -16.79 4.63 -17.77
C THR A 167 -17.32 4.46 -19.20
N ARG A 168 -16.42 4.39 -20.19
CA ARG A 168 -16.71 4.10 -21.61
C ARG A 168 -15.86 2.93 -22.09
N LEU A 169 -16.44 2.08 -22.92
CA LEU A 169 -15.76 0.98 -23.64
C LEU A 169 -15.60 1.35 -25.12
N PHE A 170 -14.44 1.04 -25.67
CA PHE A 170 -14.12 1.15 -27.08
C PHE A 170 -13.56 -0.19 -27.56
N LEU A 171 -14.30 -0.88 -28.42
CA LEU A 171 -13.89 -2.16 -29.00
C LEU A 171 -12.87 -1.92 -30.13
N ASN A 172 -11.81 -2.72 -30.18
CA ASN A 172 -10.76 -2.65 -31.21
C ASN A 172 -11.14 -3.49 -32.46
N ASP A 173 -10.31 -3.47 -33.49
CA ASP A 173 -10.40 -4.33 -34.67
C ASP A 173 -9.09 -5.09 -34.96
N GLY A 174 -8.18 -5.15 -33.99
CA GLY A 174 -6.84 -5.72 -34.12
C GLY A 174 -5.88 -4.91 -35.01
N GLN A 175 -6.29 -3.73 -35.48
CA GLN A 175 -5.49 -2.84 -36.33
C GLN A 175 -5.35 -1.43 -35.71
N GLY A 176 -5.74 -1.27 -34.44
CA GLY A 176 -5.71 -0.01 -33.70
C GLY A 176 -6.86 0.95 -34.07
N HIS A 177 -7.93 0.48 -34.70
CA HIS A 177 -9.13 1.28 -35.00
C HIS A 177 -10.27 0.92 -34.05
N PHE A 178 -10.66 1.88 -33.21
CA PHE A 178 -11.61 1.62 -32.13
C PHE A 178 -13.02 2.16 -32.41
N THR A 179 -14.04 1.40 -32.00
CA THR A 179 -15.46 1.75 -32.05
C THR A 179 -16.06 1.82 -30.64
N GLU A 180 -16.66 2.95 -30.27
CA GLU A 180 -17.27 3.11 -28.95
C GLU A 180 -18.53 2.24 -28.76
N SER A 181 -18.50 1.33 -27.77
CA SER A 181 -19.65 0.51 -27.40
C SER A 181 -20.60 1.28 -26.48
N THR A 182 -21.64 1.86 -27.08
CA THR A 182 -22.59 2.75 -26.37
C THR A 182 -23.65 2.03 -25.55
N ASP A 183 -23.84 0.72 -25.79
CA ASP A 183 -24.78 -0.19 -25.15
C ASP A 183 -24.07 -1.30 -24.32
N SER A 184 -22.81 -1.05 -23.97
CA SER A 184 -21.99 -1.84 -23.04
C SER A 184 -22.52 -1.91 -21.60
N GLY A 185 -23.63 -1.24 -21.24
CA GLY A 185 -24.23 -1.28 -19.89
C GLY A 185 -23.51 -0.44 -18.82
N LEU A 186 -22.31 0.04 -19.09
CA LEU A 186 -21.48 0.85 -18.19
C LEU A 186 -22.13 2.21 -17.84
N ILE A 187 -21.91 2.69 -16.60
CA ILE A 187 -22.52 3.93 -16.10
C ILE A 187 -21.70 5.15 -16.54
N ARG A 188 -22.28 5.95 -17.43
CA ARG A 188 -21.66 7.13 -18.06
C ARG A 188 -22.03 8.48 -17.40
N ARG A 189 -21.83 8.60 -16.08
CA ARG A 189 -22.12 9.86 -15.33
C ARG A 189 -21.44 10.01 -13.96
N GLN A 190 -20.68 9.03 -13.48
CA GLN A 190 -20.11 9.04 -12.13
C GLN A 190 -18.75 9.77 -12.09
N GLY A 191 -18.29 10.10 -10.90
CA GLY A 191 -16.91 10.57 -10.66
C GLY A 191 -15.87 9.44 -10.72
N SER A 192 -15.83 8.67 -11.80
CA SER A 192 -15.03 7.43 -11.87
C SER A 192 -13.53 7.69 -11.95
N MET A 193 -12.73 6.92 -11.19
CA MET A 193 -11.29 7.11 -11.00
C MET A 193 -10.50 5.95 -11.63
N SER A 194 -10.14 4.92 -10.87
CA SER A 194 -9.41 3.74 -11.35
C SER A 194 -10.33 2.64 -11.91
N MET A 195 -9.70 1.66 -12.55
CA MET A 195 -10.33 0.41 -12.99
C MET A 195 -9.37 -0.75 -12.72
N ALA A 196 -9.92 -1.92 -12.38
CA ALA A 196 -9.22 -3.19 -12.39
C ALA A 196 -10.15 -4.28 -12.95
N LEU A 197 -9.57 -5.32 -13.55
CA LEU A 197 -10.33 -6.44 -14.12
C LEU A 197 -9.79 -7.80 -13.68
N ALA A 198 -10.70 -8.75 -13.47
CA ALA A 198 -10.42 -10.15 -13.13
C ALA A 198 -11.65 -11.05 -13.40
N ASP A 199 -11.46 -12.36 -13.39
CA ASP A 199 -12.53 -13.37 -13.48
C ASP A 199 -13.06 -13.70 -12.06
N VAL A 200 -14.06 -12.95 -11.58
CA VAL A 200 -14.41 -12.97 -10.15
C VAL A 200 -15.33 -14.11 -9.76
N ASP A 201 -16.09 -14.68 -10.70
CA ASP A 201 -16.99 -15.82 -10.46
C ASP A 201 -16.55 -17.16 -11.08
N GLY A 202 -15.41 -17.17 -11.80
CA GLY A 202 -14.81 -18.37 -12.37
C GLY A 202 -15.42 -18.77 -13.72
N ASN A 203 -16.17 -17.88 -14.37
CA ASN A 203 -16.72 -18.11 -15.71
C ASN A 203 -15.70 -17.89 -16.84
N GLY A 204 -14.56 -17.23 -16.56
CA GLY A 204 -13.47 -16.98 -17.51
C GLY A 204 -13.55 -15.68 -18.31
N THR A 205 -14.58 -14.85 -18.10
CA THR A 205 -14.64 -13.46 -18.62
C THR A 205 -13.86 -12.50 -17.72
N LEU A 206 -13.53 -11.32 -18.24
CA LEU A 206 -12.96 -10.24 -17.43
C LEU A 206 -14.09 -9.32 -16.93
N ASP A 207 -14.44 -9.48 -15.66
CA ASP A 207 -15.32 -8.60 -14.91
C ASP A 207 -14.57 -7.30 -14.53
N LEU A 208 -15.30 -6.21 -14.27
CA LEU A 208 -14.73 -4.87 -14.11
C LEU A 208 -15.11 -4.24 -12.77
N TYR A 209 -14.13 -3.85 -11.97
CA TYR A 209 -14.34 -2.98 -10.81
C TYR A 209 -14.00 -1.52 -11.15
N VAL A 210 -14.91 -0.60 -10.85
CA VAL A 210 -14.73 0.85 -11.02
C VAL A 210 -14.81 1.54 -9.67
N ALA A 211 -13.71 2.18 -9.26
CA ALA A 211 -13.68 3.04 -8.08
C ALA A 211 -14.28 4.41 -8.41
N ASN A 212 -15.13 4.96 -7.53
CA ASN A 212 -15.85 6.21 -7.75
C ASN A 212 -15.61 7.23 -6.62
N PHE A 213 -15.41 8.48 -7.04
CA PHE A 213 -15.18 9.64 -6.19
C PHE A 213 -16.43 10.54 -6.26
N ARG A 214 -16.27 11.81 -6.67
CA ARG A 214 -17.36 12.65 -7.20
C ARG A 214 -16.85 13.53 -8.32
N ALA A 215 -17.73 13.89 -9.25
CA ALA A 215 -17.44 14.95 -10.23
C ALA A 215 -17.18 16.32 -9.56
N GLU A 216 -17.84 16.63 -8.44
CA GLU A 216 -17.76 17.92 -7.72
C GLU A 216 -17.89 17.71 -6.19
N THR A 217 -17.24 18.56 -5.38
CA THR A 217 -17.31 18.54 -3.90
C THR A 217 -17.83 19.87 -3.30
N ILE A 218 -18.52 19.82 -2.17
CA ILE A 218 -18.88 21.03 -1.40
C ILE A 218 -17.67 21.81 -0.86
N ARG A 219 -16.48 21.18 -0.78
CA ARG A 219 -15.25 21.84 -0.31
C ARG A 219 -14.82 23.00 -1.21
N ASP A 220 -15.33 23.07 -2.44
CA ASP A 220 -15.04 24.13 -3.42
C ASP A 220 -16.13 25.21 -3.49
N GLU A 221 -17.30 24.95 -2.89
CA GLU A 221 -18.43 25.88 -2.77
C GLU A 221 -18.64 26.33 -1.31
N PRO A 222 -17.73 27.14 -0.73
CA PRO A 222 -17.78 27.56 0.68
C PRO A 222 -18.94 28.50 1.02
N THR A 223 -19.74 28.91 0.03
CA THR A 223 -21.00 29.63 0.20
C THR A 223 -22.21 28.71 0.37
N THR A 224 -22.02 27.39 0.39
CA THR A 224 -23.09 26.40 0.55
C THR A 224 -23.79 26.52 1.90
N LYS A 225 -25.13 26.60 1.87
CA LYS A 225 -25.99 26.61 3.06
C LYS A 225 -26.55 25.21 3.32
N PHE A 226 -26.42 24.74 4.55
CA PHE A 226 -27.10 23.55 5.05
C PHE A 226 -28.23 23.94 6.01
N HIS A 227 -29.42 23.40 5.77
CA HIS A 227 -30.54 23.48 6.70
C HIS A 227 -30.69 22.11 7.38
N GLY A 228 -30.70 22.10 8.72
CA GLY A 228 -30.82 20.88 9.51
C GLY A 228 -31.99 20.93 10.49
N GLN A 229 -32.53 19.77 10.83
CA GLN A 229 -33.56 19.59 11.87
C GLN A 229 -33.24 18.35 12.72
N LEU A 230 -33.74 18.31 13.96
CA LEU A 230 -33.68 17.12 14.79
C LEU A 230 -34.84 16.19 14.46
N VAL A 231 -34.54 15.03 13.87
CA VAL A 231 -35.49 13.95 13.59
C VAL A 231 -35.17 12.80 14.54
N GLU A 232 -36.13 12.43 15.40
CA GLU A 232 -35.94 11.40 16.44
C GLU A 232 -34.71 11.63 17.35
N GLY A 233 -34.35 12.90 17.57
CA GLY A 233 -33.18 13.30 18.35
C GLY A 233 -31.84 13.27 17.59
N ARG A 234 -31.81 12.82 16.33
CA ARG A 234 -30.65 12.84 15.45
C ARG A 234 -30.67 14.09 14.55
N PRO A 235 -29.53 14.76 14.32
CA PRO A 235 -29.48 15.86 13.35
C PRO A 235 -29.54 15.30 11.91
N VAL A 236 -30.48 15.80 11.12
CA VAL A 236 -30.68 15.43 9.72
C VAL A 236 -30.67 16.70 8.87
N ILE A 237 -29.91 16.69 7.77
CA ILE A 237 -29.90 17.76 6.77
C ILE A 237 -31.16 17.64 5.92
N THR A 238 -31.99 18.69 5.91
CA THR A 238 -33.29 18.71 5.22
C THR A 238 -33.25 19.47 3.90
N ALA A 239 -32.32 20.43 3.75
CA ALA A 239 -32.09 21.15 2.50
C ALA A 239 -30.64 21.64 2.36
N VAL A 240 -30.17 21.72 1.11
CA VAL A 240 -28.85 22.24 0.70
C VAL A 240 -29.08 23.33 -0.33
N ASN A 241 -28.50 24.53 -0.11
CA ASN A 241 -28.71 25.70 -0.96
C ASN A 241 -30.20 25.96 -1.28
N ASP A 242 -31.03 25.89 -0.24
CA ASP A 242 -32.48 26.11 -0.29
C ASP A 242 -33.26 25.07 -1.17
N ARG A 243 -32.60 24.03 -1.70
CA ARG A 243 -33.18 22.84 -2.37
C ARG A 243 -33.33 21.66 -1.38
N PRO A 244 -34.37 20.82 -1.46
CA PRO A 244 -34.52 19.64 -0.58
C PRO A 244 -33.35 18.65 -0.66
N ALA A 245 -32.93 18.11 0.48
CA ALA A 245 -31.87 17.10 0.56
C ALA A 245 -32.28 15.71 0.01
N THR A 246 -33.57 15.52 -0.29
CA THR A 246 -34.14 14.32 -0.92
C THR A 246 -34.07 14.33 -2.46
N LEU A 247 -33.42 15.33 -3.06
CA LEU A 247 -33.11 15.31 -4.49
C LEU A 247 -31.98 14.30 -4.78
N PRO A 248 -31.96 13.65 -5.97
CA PRO A 248 -30.96 12.63 -6.30
C PRO A 248 -29.52 13.06 -6.05
N ASP A 249 -29.17 14.29 -6.40
CA ASP A 249 -27.82 14.89 -6.25
C ASP A 249 -27.34 15.01 -4.79
N TYR A 250 -28.25 14.89 -3.81
CA TYR A 250 -28.02 15.14 -2.37
C TYR A 250 -28.43 13.98 -1.45
N THR A 251 -29.29 13.05 -1.91
CA THR A 251 -29.74 11.90 -1.11
C THR A 251 -28.54 11.07 -0.64
N ASN A 252 -28.45 10.84 0.66
CA ASN A 252 -27.35 10.13 1.35
C ASN A 252 -25.93 10.71 1.11
N ARG A 253 -25.81 11.93 0.56
CA ARG A 253 -24.52 12.59 0.30
C ARG A 253 -23.91 13.28 1.52
N PHE A 254 -24.75 13.75 2.46
CA PHE A 254 -24.31 14.58 3.58
C PHE A 254 -24.79 14.06 4.94
N VAL A 255 -23.90 14.07 5.93
CA VAL A 255 -24.22 13.72 7.33
C VAL A 255 -23.70 14.82 8.26
N LEU A 256 -24.48 15.21 9.27
CA LEU A 256 -24.02 16.12 10.32
C LEU A 256 -23.46 15.31 11.49
N THR A 257 -22.20 15.57 11.88
CA THR A 257 -21.56 14.93 13.04
C THR A 257 -22.14 15.46 14.36
N PRO A 258 -21.93 14.76 15.49
CA PRO A 258 -22.22 15.29 16.82
C PRO A 258 -21.46 16.58 17.17
N SER A 259 -20.34 16.87 16.50
CA SER A 259 -19.58 18.13 16.63
C SER A 259 -20.15 19.28 15.77
N GLY A 260 -21.16 19.03 14.93
CA GLY A 260 -21.76 20.03 14.05
C GLY A 260 -21.05 20.22 12.70
N ASN A 261 -20.08 19.36 12.36
CA ASN A 261 -19.43 19.36 11.06
C ASN A 261 -20.32 18.64 10.04
N VAL A 262 -20.31 19.10 8.78
CA VAL A 262 -20.93 18.35 7.66
C VAL A 262 -19.87 17.49 7.01
N LEU A 263 -20.07 16.18 6.98
CA LEU A 263 -19.31 15.25 6.16
C LEU A 263 -20.01 15.08 4.81
N GLU A 264 -19.22 15.06 3.73
CA GLU A 264 -19.67 14.68 2.39
C GLU A 264 -19.14 13.27 2.07
N PHE A 265 -19.99 12.40 1.56
CA PHE A 265 -19.67 11.05 1.12
C PHE A 265 -19.56 11.00 -0.41
N GLY A 266 -18.73 10.09 -0.94
CA GLY A 266 -18.53 9.87 -2.36
C GLY A 266 -19.73 9.25 -3.09
N GLU A 267 -19.49 8.70 -4.27
CA GLU A 267 -20.44 7.88 -5.02
C GLU A 267 -20.10 6.40 -4.82
N PRO A 268 -21.08 5.48 -4.87
CA PRO A 268 -20.78 4.05 -4.81
C PRO A 268 -19.83 3.62 -5.93
N ASP A 269 -18.81 2.87 -5.57
CA ASP A 269 -18.07 1.98 -6.47
C ASP A 269 -19.04 1.02 -7.20
N VAL A 270 -18.59 0.43 -8.30
CA VAL A 270 -19.39 -0.55 -9.04
C VAL A 270 -18.51 -1.71 -9.52
N LEU A 271 -18.81 -2.91 -9.04
CA LEU A 271 -18.45 -4.15 -9.71
C LEU A 271 -19.47 -4.42 -10.82
N TYR A 272 -19.00 -4.63 -12.04
CA TYR A 272 -19.78 -5.10 -13.17
C TYR A 272 -19.32 -6.49 -13.57
N LEU A 273 -20.24 -7.43 -13.83
CA LEU A 273 -19.90 -8.67 -14.51
C LEU A 273 -20.03 -8.52 -16.03
N ASN A 274 -19.17 -9.22 -16.76
CA ASN A 274 -19.11 -9.23 -18.22
C ASN A 274 -19.89 -10.46 -18.76
N ASP A 275 -20.54 -10.34 -19.93
CA ASP A 275 -21.15 -11.49 -20.64
C ASP A 275 -20.16 -12.20 -21.59
N GLY A 276 -18.92 -11.71 -21.65
CA GLY A 276 -17.91 -12.14 -22.61
C GLY A 276 -18.12 -11.52 -24.00
N ARG A 277 -18.79 -10.37 -24.07
CA ARG A 277 -19.01 -9.57 -25.30
C ARG A 277 -18.95 -8.05 -25.05
N GLY A 278 -18.38 -7.63 -23.91
CA GLY A 278 -18.38 -6.24 -23.48
C GLY A 278 -19.75 -5.67 -23.11
N HIS A 279 -20.77 -6.51 -22.86
CA HIS A 279 -21.98 -6.08 -22.17
C HIS A 279 -21.85 -6.34 -20.67
N PHE A 280 -21.81 -5.26 -19.91
CA PHE A 280 -21.57 -5.27 -18.47
C PHE A 280 -22.87 -5.11 -17.66
N GLN A 281 -23.08 -5.99 -16.67
CA GLN A 281 -24.17 -5.88 -15.70
C GLN A 281 -23.63 -5.46 -14.32
N PRO A 282 -24.04 -4.30 -13.75
CA PRO A 282 -23.63 -3.92 -12.40
C PRO A 282 -24.22 -4.87 -11.35
N ARG A 283 -23.39 -5.33 -10.42
CA ARG A 283 -23.79 -6.09 -9.23
C ARG A 283 -24.33 -5.15 -8.15
N SER A 284 -25.21 -5.68 -7.28
CA SER A 284 -25.67 -4.95 -6.11
C SER A 284 -24.80 -5.27 -4.91
N TYR A 285 -24.55 -4.28 -4.05
CA TYR A 285 -23.98 -4.52 -2.73
C TYR A 285 -25.00 -5.18 -1.77
N THR A 286 -26.30 -5.13 -2.09
CA THR A 286 -27.38 -5.45 -1.13
C THR A 286 -28.25 -6.64 -1.53
N ASP A 287 -27.83 -7.46 -2.50
CA ASP A 287 -28.53 -8.69 -2.90
C ASP A 287 -28.01 -9.96 -2.18
N GLY A 288 -26.85 -9.85 -1.52
CA GLY A 288 -26.14 -10.95 -0.87
C GLY A 288 -24.76 -11.26 -1.46
N SER A 289 -24.38 -10.63 -2.59
CA SER A 289 -23.01 -10.72 -3.15
C SER A 289 -21.96 -9.97 -2.33
N PHE A 290 -22.33 -9.05 -1.43
CA PHE A 290 -21.38 -8.40 -0.51
C PHE A 290 -21.84 -8.54 0.95
N LEU A 291 -20.93 -8.99 1.79
CA LEU A 291 -21.12 -9.22 3.23
C LEU A 291 -20.16 -8.35 4.07
N ASP A 292 -20.61 -7.92 5.26
CA ASP A 292 -19.76 -7.26 6.26
C ASP A 292 -18.75 -8.22 6.93
N GLU A 293 -17.94 -7.72 7.88
CA GLU A 293 -16.90 -8.54 8.52
C GLU A 293 -17.50 -9.67 9.37
N ASP A 294 -18.75 -9.55 9.82
CA ASP A 294 -19.47 -10.59 10.57
C ASP A 294 -20.18 -11.60 9.65
N GLY A 295 -20.23 -11.33 8.34
CA GLY A 295 -20.81 -12.20 7.31
C GLY A 295 -22.28 -11.88 7.00
N VAL A 296 -22.77 -10.69 7.36
CA VAL A 296 -24.15 -10.25 7.11
C VAL A 296 -24.23 -9.45 5.81
N PRO A 297 -25.24 -9.67 4.93
CA PRO A 297 -25.41 -8.87 3.72
C PRO A 297 -25.53 -7.37 3.98
N LEU A 298 -24.86 -6.55 3.18
CA LEU A 298 -24.95 -5.10 3.29
C LEU A 298 -26.38 -4.62 3.00
N THR A 299 -26.82 -3.57 3.71
CA THR A 299 -28.18 -3.02 3.59
C THR A 299 -28.26 -1.75 2.74
N ASP A 300 -27.12 -1.17 2.40
CA ASP A 300 -26.93 0.06 1.62
C ASP A 300 -25.52 -0.02 1.00
N PRO A 301 -25.30 0.37 -0.28
CA PRO A 301 -23.95 0.38 -0.85
C PRO A 301 -23.04 1.38 -0.13
N PRO A 302 -21.73 1.07 0.02
CA PRO A 302 -20.73 2.04 0.48
C PRO A 302 -20.72 3.30 -0.39
N ARG A 303 -20.26 4.42 0.18
CA ARG A 303 -20.13 5.73 -0.49
C ARG A 303 -18.81 6.40 -0.09
N ASP A 304 -17.75 5.62 -0.23
CA ASP A 304 -16.42 6.03 0.15
C ASP A 304 -15.82 6.95 -0.93
N TRP A 305 -14.68 7.56 -0.66
CA TRP A 305 -14.00 8.43 -1.62
C TRP A 305 -12.96 7.63 -2.43
N GLY A 306 -13.44 6.73 -3.30
CA GLY A 306 -12.62 5.76 -4.01
C GLY A 306 -11.65 6.37 -5.03
N LEU A 307 -10.37 5.99 -4.93
CA LEU A 307 -9.29 6.53 -5.77
C LEU A 307 -8.54 5.46 -6.57
N ALA A 308 -8.21 4.34 -5.93
CA ALA A 308 -7.62 3.16 -6.56
C ALA A 308 -8.36 1.89 -6.13
N ALA A 309 -8.38 0.88 -6.99
CA ALA A 309 -8.85 -0.45 -6.69
C ALA A 309 -8.05 -1.46 -7.52
N GLN A 310 -7.64 -2.56 -6.93
CA GLN A 310 -6.80 -3.60 -7.55
C GLN A 310 -7.32 -4.99 -7.15
N PHE A 311 -7.27 -5.92 -8.10
CA PHE A 311 -7.51 -7.35 -7.83
C PHE A 311 -6.19 -8.06 -7.50
N HIS A 312 -6.22 -8.95 -6.51
CA HIS A 312 -5.12 -9.86 -6.17
C HIS A 312 -5.65 -11.04 -5.35
N ASP A 313 -5.04 -12.22 -5.43
CA ASP A 313 -5.26 -13.34 -4.50
C ASP A 313 -4.54 -13.05 -3.16
N LEU A 314 -5.26 -12.84 -2.05
CA LEU A 314 -4.68 -12.42 -0.75
C LEU A 314 -4.51 -13.55 0.28
N ASP A 315 -5.20 -14.69 0.11
CA ASP A 315 -5.12 -15.86 1.03
C ASP A 315 -4.69 -17.21 0.38
N ASP A 316 -4.23 -17.17 -0.89
CA ASP A 316 -3.72 -18.27 -1.74
C ASP A 316 -4.77 -19.33 -2.19
N ASP A 317 -6.06 -19.01 -2.07
CA ASP A 317 -7.15 -19.87 -2.56
C ASP A 317 -7.25 -19.90 -4.11
N GLY A 318 -6.80 -18.84 -4.79
CA GLY A 318 -6.82 -18.70 -6.25
C GLY A 318 -8.05 -17.98 -6.82
N ALA A 319 -8.83 -17.29 -5.99
CA ALA A 319 -9.80 -16.28 -6.37
C ALA A 319 -9.20 -14.85 -6.31
N PRO A 320 -9.67 -13.93 -7.16
CA PRO A 320 -9.28 -12.53 -7.07
C PRO A 320 -10.10 -11.81 -6.00
N ASP A 321 -9.43 -11.36 -4.94
CA ASP A 321 -9.96 -10.44 -3.93
C ASP A 321 -9.84 -8.98 -4.40
N ILE A 322 -10.55 -8.05 -3.75
CA ILE A 322 -10.49 -6.62 -4.10
C ILE A 322 -9.91 -5.82 -2.93
N TYR A 323 -8.87 -5.03 -3.20
CA TYR A 323 -8.46 -3.90 -2.36
C TYR A 323 -8.96 -2.58 -2.97
N VAL A 324 -9.51 -1.68 -2.16
CA VAL A 324 -9.93 -0.33 -2.56
C VAL A 324 -9.33 0.72 -1.63
N CYS A 325 -8.59 1.66 -2.21
CA CYS A 325 -8.00 2.82 -1.56
C CYS A 325 -9.00 3.99 -1.54
N ASN A 326 -9.26 4.54 -0.35
CA ASN A 326 -10.19 5.62 -0.08
C ASN A 326 -9.55 6.85 0.60
N ASP A 327 -10.09 8.03 0.29
CA ASP A 327 -9.60 9.32 0.80
C ASP A 327 -10.37 9.86 2.02
N LEU A 328 -9.80 10.91 2.63
CA LEU A 328 -10.35 11.82 3.65
C LEU A 328 -10.66 11.23 5.03
N PHE A 329 -11.69 10.39 5.11
CA PHE A 329 -12.21 9.84 6.37
C PHE A 329 -12.91 8.47 6.19
N THR A 330 -13.19 8.09 4.94
CA THR A 330 -13.81 6.82 4.59
C THR A 330 -12.71 5.77 4.49
N PRO A 331 -12.77 4.66 5.24
CA PRO A 331 -11.67 3.70 5.32
C PRO A 331 -11.54 2.87 4.04
N ASP A 332 -10.35 2.35 3.80
CA ASP A 332 -10.07 1.37 2.75
C ASP A 332 -11.00 0.14 2.88
N ARG A 333 -11.42 -0.40 1.72
CA ARG A 333 -12.25 -1.60 1.66
C ARG A 333 -11.43 -2.76 1.14
N ILE A 334 -11.55 -3.91 1.79
CA ILE A 334 -10.87 -5.14 1.39
C ILE A 334 -11.92 -6.24 1.41
N TRP A 335 -12.09 -6.91 0.28
CA TRP A 335 -13.18 -7.84 0.01
C TRP A 335 -12.61 -9.20 -0.40
N ILE A 336 -12.69 -10.18 0.49
CA ILE A 336 -12.27 -11.55 0.21
C ILE A 336 -13.40 -12.28 -0.55
N ASN A 337 -13.06 -12.92 -1.66
CA ASN A 337 -13.98 -13.56 -2.61
C ASN A 337 -14.15 -15.06 -2.28
N ASP A 338 -15.36 -15.64 -2.47
CA ASP A 338 -15.57 -17.10 -2.40
C ASP A 338 -15.36 -17.82 -3.76
N GLY A 339 -14.71 -17.11 -4.69
CA GLY A 339 -14.42 -17.55 -6.06
C GLY A 339 -15.62 -17.57 -6.99
N GLN A 340 -16.82 -17.24 -6.50
CA GLN A 340 -18.11 -17.28 -7.22
C GLN A 340 -18.76 -15.88 -7.33
N GLY A 341 -17.96 -14.81 -7.28
CA GLY A 341 -18.44 -13.43 -7.40
C GLY A 341 -19.20 -12.95 -6.16
N LYS A 342 -18.86 -13.49 -4.99
CA LYS A 342 -19.44 -13.12 -3.71
C LYS A 342 -18.34 -12.87 -2.69
N PHE A 343 -18.48 -11.74 -2.01
CA PHE A 343 -17.43 -11.08 -1.27
C PHE A 343 -17.79 -10.89 0.20
N ARG A 344 -16.78 -10.97 1.08
CA ARG A 344 -16.88 -10.64 2.49
C ARG A 344 -15.81 -9.61 2.86
N ALA A 345 -16.19 -8.58 3.62
CA ALA A 345 -15.22 -7.62 4.13
C ALA A 345 -14.19 -8.33 5.04
N LEU A 346 -12.90 -8.03 4.83
CA LEU A 346 -11.78 -8.65 5.56
C LEU A 346 -12.02 -8.62 7.08
N PRO A 347 -11.86 -9.74 7.83
CA PRO A 347 -12.19 -9.81 9.26
C PRO A 347 -11.50 -8.74 10.12
N ARG A 348 -12.25 -8.10 11.04
CA ARG A 348 -11.82 -6.85 11.74
C ARG A 348 -10.40 -6.88 12.31
N LEU A 349 -9.96 -8.01 12.87
CA LEU A 349 -8.64 -8.15 13.52
C LEU A 349 -7.47 -8.47 12.57
N ALA A 350 -7.72 -8.73 11.28
CA ALA A 350 -6.69 -9.05 10.28
C ALA A 350 -5.72 -7.90 10.01
N LEU A 351 -6.22 -6.66 10.08
CA LEU A 351 -5.43 -5.43 10.01
C LEU A 351 -5.58 -4.63 11.30
N ARG A 352 -4.51 -3.91 11.68
CA ARG A 352 -4.47 -3.11 12.92
C ARG A 352 -4.56 -1.60 12.70
N ASN A 353 -4.34 -1.14 11.48
CA ASN A 353 -4.54 0.23 11.02
C ASN A 353 -4.65 0.24 9.48
N THR A 354 -5.02 1.38 8.90
CA THR A 354 -4.94 1.66 7.45
C THR A 354 -4.33 3.05 7.24
N SER A 355 -4.01 3.44 6.01
CA SER A 355 -3.75 4.87 5.69
C SER A 355 -5.03 5.71 5.86
N THR A 356 -4.90 7.04 5.84
CA THR A 356 -6.02 8.00 5.94
C THR A 356 -6.34 8.65 4.59
N PHE A 357 -5.30 8.85 3.78
CA PHE A 357 -5.37 9.44 2.46
C PHE A 357 -4.87 8.40 1.45
N SER A 358 -5.54 7.25 1.42
CA SER A 358 -5.14 6.09 0.63
C SER A 358 -5.37 6.39 -0.85
N MET A 359 -4.28 6.60 -1.60
CA MET A 359 -4.37 6.96 -3.02
C MET A 359 -4.07 5.77 -3.94
N GLY A 360 -3.22 4.84 -3.51
CA GLY A 360 -2.86 3.65 -4.28
C GLY A 360 -2.20 2.57 -3.42
N VAL A 361 -2.33 1.33 -3.89
CA VAL A 361 -1.76 0.10 -3.31
C VAL A 361 -1.00 -0.66 -4.38
N ASP A 362 -0.06 -1.53 -3.98
CA ASP A 362 0.45 -2.62 -4.82
C ASP A 362 0.92 -3.81 -3.96
N PHE A 363 1.15 -4.96 -4.61
CA PHE A 363 1.33 -6.28 -3.98
C PHE A 363 2.62 -6.99 -4.43
N ALA A 364 3.33 -7.61 -3.49
CA ALA A 364 4.49 -8.48 -3.76
C ALA A 364 4.82 -9.37 -2.55
N ASP A 365 5.50 -10.49 -2.79
CA ASP A 365 6.15 -11.33 -1.75
C ASP A 365 7.53 -10.71 -1.43
N ILE A 366 7.61 -9.75 -0.50
CA ILE A 366 8.78 -8.84 -0.40
C ILE A 366 9.98 -9.47 0.32
N ASP A 367 9.78 -10.61 0.99
CA ASP A 367 10.80 -11.30 1.77
C ASP A 367 11.03 -12.78 1.40
N ARG A 368 10.22 -13.31 0.47
CA ARG A 368 10.31 -14.66 -0.12
C ARG A 368 9.91 -15.79 0.84
N ASP A 369 8.93 -15.55 1.71
CA ASP A 369 8.26 -16.62 2.48
C ASP A 369 7.11 -17.30 1.72
N GLY A 370 6.60 -16.66 0.67
CA GLY A 370 5.61 -17.21 -0.28
C GLY A 370 4.19 -16.70 -0.11
N TYR A 371 3.91 -15.89 0.92
CA TYR A 371 2.65 -15.13 1.03
C TYR A 371 2.79 -13.76 0.33
N VAL A 372 1.67 -13.09 0.05
CA VAL A 372 1.69 -11.77 -0.60
C VAL A 372 1.52 -10.65 0.42
N ASP A 373 2.50 -9.75 0.47
CA ASP A 373 2.48 -8.50 1.23
C ASP A 373 1.91 -7.36 0.37
N PHE A 374 1.58 -6.24 1.01
CA PHE A 374 1.14 -5.05 0.26
C PHE A 374 1.62 -3.74 0.86
N PHE A 375 1.74 -2.73 -0.01
CA PHE A 375 2.17 -1.38 0.34
C PHE A 375 1.19 -0.33 -0.15
N VAL A 376 0.72 0.53 0.75
CA VAL A 376 -0.23 1.62 0.53
C VAL A 376 0.46 2.96 0.73
N VAL A 377 0.17 3.94 -0.13
CA VAL A 377 0.74 5.30 -0.07
C VAL A 377 -0.25 6.35 0.45
N ASP A 378 0.29 7.31 1.20
CA ASP A 378 -0.41 8.45 1.83
C ASP A 378 0.35 9.75 1.48
N MET A 379 0.11 10.85 2.21
CA MET A 379 0.63 12.19 1.87
C MET A 379 1.87 12.62 2.66
N LEU A 380 2.38 11.80 3.59
CA LEU A 380 3.42 12.22 4.54
C LEU A 380 4.73 12.61 3.82
N SER A 381 5.14 13.86 3.99
CA SER A 381 6.41 14.37 3.45
C SER A 381 7.63 13.76 4.15
N ARG A 382 8.73 13.63 3.40
CA ARG A 382 10.07 13.27 3.86
C ARG A 382 10.82 14.48 4.44
N ASP A 383 10.38 15.71 4.17
CA ASP A 383 10.99 16.92 4.71
C ASP A 383 10.39 17.35 6.06
N HIS A 384 11.26 17.65 7.02
CA HIS A 384 10.89 18.01 8.38
C HIS A 384 10.26 19.41 8.49
N GLN A 385 10.56 20.35 7.58
CA GLN A 385 9.94 21.68 7.60
C GLN A 385 8.51 21.61 7.03
N LYS A 386 8.30 20.83 5.97
CA LYS A 386 6.96 20.48 5.46
C LYS A 386 6.09 19.81 6.52
N ARG A 387 6.61 18.79 7.24
CA ARG A 387 5.89 18.13 8.37
C ARG A 387 5.42 19.09 9.47
N HIS A 388 6.00 20.29 9.59
CA HIS A 388 5.58 21.29 10.57
C HIS A 388 4.47 22.24 10.07
N VAL A 389 4.25 22.33 8.75
CA VAL A 389 3.20 23.17 8.15
C VAL A 389 2.08 22.36 7.50
N GLN A 390 2.31 21.09 7.17
CA GLN A 390 1.31 20.16 6.66
C GLN A 390 0.58 19.49 7.83
N VAL A 391 -0.67 19.90 8.05
CA VAL A 391 -1.51 19.42 9.17
C VAL A 391 -2.87 18.99 8.64
N SER A 392 -3.37 17.85 9.11
CA SER A 392 -4.70 17.34 8.73
C SER A 392 -5.82 18.22 9.26
N GLU A 393 -6.91 18.36 8.50
CA GLU A 393 -8.16 18.99 8.96
C GLU A 393 -8.85 18.16 10.07
N SER A 394 -8.46 16.89 10.24
CA SER A 394 -8.98 15.95 11.24
C SER A 394 -8.04 15.83 12.45
N ASN A 395 -8.53 16.20 13.64
CA ASN A 395 -7.86 15.87 14.90
C ASN A 395 -7.90 14.35 15.16
N PRO A 396 -6.83 13.74 15.69
CA PRO A 396 -6.86 12.33 16.09
C PRO A 396 -7.89 12.07 17.18
N THR A 397 -8.86 11.19 16.92
CA THR A 397 -9.79 10.70 17.95
C THR A 397 -9.00 9.91 19.01
N PRO A 398 -9.10 10.24 20.31
CA PRO A 398 -8.44 9.47 21.36
C PRO A 398 -8.94 8.02 21.39
N LEU A 399 -8.09 7.09 20.96
CA LEU A 399 -8.41 5.66 20.92
C LEU A 399 -8.53 5.11 22.35
N PRO A 400 -9.67 4.50 22.74
CA PRO A 400 -9.81 3.85 24.04
C PRO A 400 -8.90 2.61 24.13
N VAL A 401 -8.27 2.41 25.30
CA VAL A 401 -7.47 1.21 25.58
C VAL A 401 -8.37 -0.02 25.61
N GLY A 402 -7.92 -1.13 25.02
CA GLY A 402 -8.63 -2.41 24.98
C GLY A 402 -9.56 -2.60 23.78
N LEU A 403 -9.85 -1.56 22.99
CA LEU A 403 -10.55 -1.70 21.71
C LEU A 403 -9.56 -2.10 20.61
N ILE A 404 -9.55 -3.40 20.27
CA ILE A 404 -8.56 -4.02 19.36
C ILE A 404 -9.02 -4.18 17.91
N ASP A 405 -10.27 -3.80 17.64
CA ASP A 405 -11.05 -4.01 16.41
C ASP A 405 -11.37 -2.72 15.64
N ILE A 406 -11.06 -1.55 16.22
CA ILE A 406 -11.44 -0.23 15.71
C ILE A 406 -10.61 0.35 14.55
N ARG A 407 -9.68 -0.44 13.97
CA ARG A 407 -8.82 -0.12 12.79
C ARG A 407 -8.58 1.38 12.57
N PRO A 408 -7.78 2.07 13.40
CA PRO A 408 -7.49 3.49 13.21
C PRO A 408 -6.80 3.77 11.87
N GLN A 409 -7.27 4.81 11.17
CA GLN A 409 -6.57 5.40 10.02
C GLN A 409 -5.35 6.20 10.51
N VAL A 410 -4.21 6.10 9.83
CA VAL A 410 -2.97 6.84 10.15
C VAL A 410 -2.48 7.67 8.97
N LEU A 411 -1.97 8.87 9.25
CA LEU A 411 -1.55 9.88 8.27
C LEU A 411 -0.13 9.58 7.73
N ARG A 412 0.05 8.40 7.11
CA ARG A 412 1.32 7.90 6.57
C ARG A 412 1.12 6.66 5.70
N ASN A 413 2.17 6.29 4.98
CA ASN A 413 2.23 5.05 4.22
C ASN A 413 2.05 3.81 5.13
N ASN A 414 1.68 2.69 4.50
CA ASN A 414 1.35 1.44 5.18
C ASN A 414 1.95 0.23 4.46
N LEU A 415 2.98 -0.41 5.04
CA LEU A 415 3.47 -1.72 4.64
C LEU A 415 2.85 -2.79 5.55
N GLN A 416 2.12 -3.73 4.97
CA GLN A 416 1.46 -4.84 5.66
C GLN A 416 2.09 -6.16 5.21
N ILE A 417 2.87 -6.76 6.10
CA ILE A 417 3.52 -8.05 5.85
C ILE A 417 2.55 -9.17 6.20
N ASN A 418 2.31 -10.09 5.29
CA ASN A 418 1.40 -11.22 5.48
C ASN A 418 1.99 -12.20 6.51
N ARG A 419 1.14 -13.05 7.07
CA ARG A 419 1.52 -13.98 8.16
C ARG A 419 1.12 -15.42 7.89
N GLY A 420 0.46 -15.69 6.75
CA GLY A 420 -0.06 -17.02 6.40
C GLY A 420 -1.23 -17.49 7.27
N ASP A 421 -1.78 -16.62 8.12
CA ASP A 421 -2.89 -16.91 9.05
C ASP A 421 -4.14 -16.04 8.79
N GLY A 422 -4.19 -15.37 7.62
CA GLY A 422 -5.24 -14.40 7.28
C GLY A 422 -5.12 -13.05 8.01
N THR A 423 -3.99 -12.79 8.67
CA THR A 423 -3.70 -11.51 9.33
C THR A 423 -2.37 -10.91 8.86
N PHE A 424 -2.20 -9.61 9.06
CA PHE A 424 -1.02 -8.86 8.59
C PHE A 424 -0.31 -8.14 9.74
N ALA A 425 1.01 -8.02 9.62
CA ALA A 425 1.89 -7.30 10.52
C ALA A 425 2.32 -5.97 9.88
N GLU A 426 1.86 -4.85 10.46
CA GLU A 426 2.21 -3.52 9.96
C GLU A 426 3.65 -3.16 10.30
N ALA A 427 4.48 -2.93 9.28
CA ALA A 427 5.94 -2.91 9.41
C ALA A 427 6.60 -1.59 8.92
N THR A 428 5.82 -0.58 8.53
CA THR A 428 6.31 0.58 7.74
C THR A 428 7.49 1.33 8.39
N TYR A 429 7.43 1.56 9.71
CA TYR A 429 8.50 2.24 10.45
C TYR A 429 9.76 1.37 10.64
N TYR A 430 9.62 0.04 10.65
CA TYR A 430 10.77 -0.87 10.64
C TYR A 430 11.41 -0.91 9.25
N ALA A 431 10.56 -0.92 8.21
CA ALA A 431 10.96 -0.95 6.81
C ALA A 431 11.66 0.35 6.34
N GLY A 432 11.34 1.49 6.95
CA GLY A 432 11.85 2.81 6.56
C GLY A 432 11.05 3.47 5.44
N LEU A 433 9.76 3.15 5.33
CA LEU A 433 8.88 3.52 4.22
C LEU A 433 7.81 4.57 4.59
N GLU A 434 7.87 5.22 5.75
CA GLU A 434 6.70 5.93 6.31
C GLU A 434 6.23 7.14 5.50
N ALA A 435 7.10 7.68 4.64
CA ALA A 435 6.89 8.95 3.95
C ALA A 435 7.46 8.94 2.53
N SER A 436 6.66 9.39 1.56
CA SER A 436 7.02 9.47 0.14
C SER A 436 6.59 10.78 -0.55
N GLU A 437 6.25 11.82 0.23
CA GLU A 437 5.53 13.04 -0.20
C GLU A 437 4.05 12.76 -0.54
N TRP A 438 3.36 13.72 -1.17
CA TRP A 438 1.97 13.57 -1.64
C TRP A 438 1.92 12.53 -2.76
N SER A 439 1.66 11.27 -2.41
CA SER A 439 1.96 10.10 -3.25
C SER A 439 0.72 9.50 -3.90
N TRP A 440 0.75 9.17 -5.19
CA TRP A 440 -0.43 8.73 -5.93
C TRP A 440 -0.50 7.22 -6.14
N GLY A 441 0.59 6.59 -6.56
CA GLY A 441 0.65 5.15 -6.78
C GLY A 441 2.02 4.58 -6.42
N PRO A 442 2.07 3.48 -5.65
CA PRO A 442 3.24 2.61 -5.58
C PRO A 442 3.25 1.64 -6.77
N ILE A 443 4.44 1.15 -7.13
CA ILE A 443 4.64 0.03 -8.05
C ILE A 443 5.82 -0.80 -7.51
N PHE A 444 5.60 -2.10 -7.29
CA PHE A 444 6.66 -3.08 -7.09
C PHE A 444 7.30 -3.45 -8.43
N LEU A 445 8.63 -3.32 -8.50
CA LEU A 445 9.46 -3.71 -9.65
C LEU A 445 10.88 -3.97 -9.15
N ASP A 446 11.46 -5.12 -9.48
CA ASP A 446 12.89 -5.40 -9.24
C ASP A 446 13.73 -4.62 -10.28
N VAL A 447 14.29 -3.47 -9.87
CA VAL A 447 14.96 -2.51 -10.78
C VAL A 447 16.41 -2.90 -11.06
N ASP A 448 17.06 -3.63 -10.14
CA ASP A 448 18.45 -4.07 -10.30
C ASP A 448 18.63 -5.56 -10.59
N LEU A 449 17.52 -6.32 -10.57
CA LEU A 449 17.41 -7.74 -10.84
C LEU A 449 18.27 -8.59 -9.90
N ASP A 450 18.21 -8.28 -8.60
CA ASP A 450 18.81 -9.10 -7.52
C ASP A 450 17.84 -10.14 -6.92
N GLY A 451 16.55 -10.09 -7.26
CA GLY A 451 15.53 -11.06 -6.86
C GLY A 451 14.57 -10.58 -5.77
N PHE A 452 14.51 -9.28 -5.49
CA PHE A 452 13.53 -8.65 -4.59
C PHE A 452 12.93 -7.41 -5.26
N GLU A 453 11.59 -7.26 -5.24
CA GLU A 453 10.97 -6.07 -5.84
C GLU A 453 11.23 -4.80 -5.01
N ASP A 454 11.65 -3.74 -5.70
CA ASP A 454 11.79 -2.38 -5.17
C ASP A 454 10.45 -1.62 -5.32
N ILE A 455 10.26 -0.55 -4.53
CA ILE A 455 9.03 0.25 -4.57
C ILE A 455 9.28 1.59 -5.26
N LEU A 456 8.75 1.77 -6.46
CA LEU A 456 8.66 3.07 -7.14
C LEU A 456 7.41 3.80 -6.60
N VAL A 457 7.50 5.11 -6.34
CA VAL A 457 6.33 5.91 -5.93
C VAL A 457 6.26 7.21 -6.73
N THR A 458 5.12 7.46 -7.37
CA THR A 458 4.83 8.75 -8.00
C THR A 458 4.18 9.72 -7.05
N ASN A 459 4.56 11.00 -7.13
CA ASN A 459 4.16 12.02 -6.18
C ASN A 459 4.09 13.44 -6.77
N GLY A 460 3.54 14.34 -5.96
CA GLY A 460 3.47 15.78 -6.20
C GLY A 460 2.04 16.27 -6.41
N GLN A 461 1.78 17.52 -6.05
CA GLN A 461 0.47 18.15 -6.16
C GLN A 461 0.64 19.61 -6.59
N LEU A 462 -0.33 20.16 -7.32
CA LEU A 462 -0.26 21.53 -7.84
C LEU A 462 -0.07 22.55 -6.72
N ARG A 463 -0.74 22.35 -5.58
CA ARG A 463 -0.71 23.23 -4.40
C ARG A 463 -0.74 22.44 -3.08
N ASP A 464 -0.02 22.91 -2.07
CA ASP A 464 0.12 22.30 -0.74
C ASP A 464 -1.13 22.50 0.13
N PHE A 465 -2.25 21.84 -0.18
CA PHE A 465 -3.52 22.14 0.49
C PHE A 465 -3.56 21.84 2.01
N GLN A 466 -2.63 21.04 2.53
CA GLN A 466 -2.46 20.79 3.97
C GLN A 466 -1.80 21.96 4.73
N ASN A 467 -1.41 23.04 4.05
CA ASN A 467 -0.65 24.14 4.63
C ASN A 467 -1.44 24.94 5.70
N ILE A 468 -1.05 24.79 6.97
CA ILE A 468 -1.73 25.34 8.14
C ILE A 468 -1.70 26.87 8.21
N ASP A 469 -0.64 27.53 7.72
CA ASP A 469 -0.58 29.00 7.66
C ASP A 469 -1.64 29.56 6.69
N MET A 470 -1.89 28.85 5.59
CA MET A 470 -2.97 29.19 4.66
C MET A 470 -4.36 28.90 5.25
N ALA A 471 -4.54 27.78 5.94
CA ALA A 471 -5.79 27.47 6.66
C ALA A 471 -6.11 28.52 7.73
N ASN A 472 -5.15 28.87 8.59
CA ASN A 472 -5.26 29.94 9.59
C ASN A 472 -5.66 31.29 8.97
N ARG A 473 -5.08 31.62 7.79
CA ARG A 473 -5.40 32.85 7.04
C ARG A 473 -6.81 32.85 6.46
N ILE A 474 -7.28 31.70 5.98
CA ILE A 474 -8.65 31.48 5.51
C ILE A 474 -9.64 31.66 6.68
N GLU A 475 -9.36 31.03 7.82
CA GLU A 475 -10.21 31.13 9.01
C GLU A 475 -10.28 32.58 9.52
N ALA A 476 -9.16 33.28 9.63
CA ALA A 476 -9.13 34.68 10.07
C ALA A 476 -9.97 35.60 9.15
N LEU A 477 -9.99 35.35 7.83
CA LEU A 477 -10.82 36.11 6.88
C LEU A 477 -12.30 35.69 6.91
N ARG A 478 -12.59 34.41 7.18
CA ARG A 478 -13.94 33.89 7.43
C ARG A 478 -14.56 34.51 8.69
N ALA A 479 -13.83 34.45 9.82
CA ALA A 479 -14.22 35.05 11.09
C ALA A 479 -14.39 36.58 11.02
N ALA A 480 -13.60 37.26 10.19
CA ALA A 480 -13.75 38.69 9.92
C ALA A 480 -14.91 39.05 8.96
N GLY A 481 -15.67 38.08 8.44
CA GLY A 481 -16.77 38.29 7.49
C GLY A 481 -16.32 38.79 6.12
N LYS A 482 -15.07 38.53 5.71
CA LYS A 482 -14.42 39.09 4.50
C LYS A 482 -14.16 38.06 3.40
N LEU A 483 -14.51 36.79 3.61
CA LEU A 483 -14.27 35.72 2.65
C LEU A 483 -15.34 35.74 1.54
N THR A 484 -15.12 36.54 0.49
CA THR A 484 -15.90 36.53 -0.76
C THR A 484 -15.46 35.37 -1.66
N ARG A 485 -16.24 34.97 -2.68
CA ARG A 485 -15.81 33.95 -3.68
C ARG A 485 -14.53 34.40 -4.43
N PRO A 486 -14.38 35.67 -4.88
CA PRO A 486 -13.09 36.17 -5.38
C PRO A 486 -11.93 36.09 -4.39
N GLU A 487 -12.13 36.45 -3.12
CA GLU A 487 -11.09 36.35 -2.09
C GLU A 487 -10.73 34.89 -1.77
N TRP A 488 -11.70 33.97 -1.81
CA TRP A 488 -11.47 32.52 -1.67
C TRP A 488 -10.61 31.97 -2.80
N LEU A 489 -10.97 32.19 -4.07
CA LEU A 489 -10.19 31.76 -5.24
C LEU A 489 -8.77 32.35 -5.22
N LYS A 490 -8.63 33.61 -4.77
CA LYS A 490 -7.34 34.28 -4.57
C LYS A 490 -6.50 33.67 -3.44
N LEU A 491 -7.12 33.17 -2.37
CA LEU A 491 -6.43 32.44 -1.30
C LEU A 491 -5.98 31.06 -1.79
N LEU A 492 -6.87 30.30 -2.45
CA LEU A 492 -6.56 29.01 -3.06
C LEU A 492 -5.37 29.11 -4.06
N ARG A 493 -5.37 30.12 -4.93
CA ARG A 493 -4.26 30.43 -5.85
C ARG A 493 -2.95 30.82 -5.15
N SER A 494 -3.00 31.20 -3.87
CA SER A 494 -1.83 31.64 -3.08
C SER A 494 -1.23 30.59 -2.14
N TYR A 495 -1.74 29.34 -2.17
CA TYR A 495 -1.06 28.22 -1.54
C TYR A 495 0.31 27.95 -2.18
N PRO A 496 1.32 27.45 -1.42
CA PRO A 496 2.59 27.02 -1.98
C PRO A 496 2.41 25.92 -3.03
N SER A 497 3.31 25.83 -4.02
CA SER A 497 3.32 24.70 -4.96
C SER A 497 3.95 23.47 -4.31
N LEU A 498 3.40 22.27 -4.57
CA LEU A 498 3.89 21.01 -4.03
C LEU A 498 4.44 20.09 -5.14
N VAL A 499 5.21 20.68 -6.08
CA VAL A 499 6.05 19.93 -7.02
C VAL A 499 7.14 19.19 -6.24
N THR A 500 7.22 17.87 -6.40
CA THR A 500 8.13 16.99 -5.66
C THR A 500 8.86 16.03 -6.59
N ALA A 501 10.00 15.50 -6.12
CA ALA A 501 10.71 14.43 -6.79
C ALA A 501 10.09 13.08 -6.41
N LYS A 502 9.78 12.27 -7.43
CA LYS A 502 9.46 10.84 -7.28
C LYS A 502 10.58 10.12 -6.54
N VAL A 503 10.24 9.01 -5.90
CA VAL A 503 11.17 8.20 -5.11
C VAL A 503 11.17 6.75 -5.60
N ILE A 504 12.29 6.06 -5.37
CA ILE A 504 12.35 4.59 -5.43
C ILE A 504 12.97 4.12 -4.12
N PHE A 505 12.34 3.15 -3.45
CA PHE A 505 12.88 2.49 -2.27
C PHE A 505 13.37 1.09 -2.66
N ARG A 506 14.69 0.92 -2.68
CA ARG A 506 15.33 -0.37 -2.97
C ARG A 506 15.12 -1.35 -1.83
N ASN A 507 14.72 -2.58 -2.13
CA ASN A 507 14.62 -3.66 -1.14
C ASN A 507 16.02 -4.17 -0.76
N ARG A 508 16.21 -4.57 0.50
CA ARG A 508 17.48 -5.11 1.02
C ARG A 508 17.41 -6.61 1.34
N GLY A 509 16.33 -7.29 0.96
CA GLY A 509 16.11 -8.72 1.23
C GLY A 509 15.99 -9.04 2.73
N ASN A 510 15.58 -8.06 3.54
CA ASN A 510 15.50 -8.18 5.00
C ASN A 510 14.33 -7.40 5.62
N ARG A 511 13.26 -7.13 4.84
CA ARG A 511 12.10 -6.30 5.22
C ARG A 511 12.46 -4.83 5.53
N THR A 512 13.62 -4.34 5.08
CA THR A 512 13.99 -2.92 5.14
C THR A 512 14.42 -2.40 3.77
N PHE A 513 14.22 -1.10 3.55
CA PHE A 513 14.42 -0.47 2.25
C PHE A 513 15.39 0.73 2.33
N GLU A 514 15.88 1.21 1.18
CA GLU A 514 16.68 2.44 1.07
C GLU A 514 16.31 3.30 -0.13
N GLU A 515 16.22 4.62 0.03
CA GLU A 515 15.82 5.50 -1.07
C GLU A 515 16.96 5.71 -2.09
N LYS A 516 16.65 5.44 -3.36
CA LYS A 516 17.59 5.36 -4.49
C LYS A 516 17.22 6.19 -5.70
N GLY A 517 16.09 6.92 -5.70
CA GLY A 517 15.56 7.61 -6.87
C GLY A 517 16.56 8.57 -7.53
N ALA A 518 17.45 9.20 -6.77
CA ALA A 518 18.51 10.07 -7.30
C ALA A 518 19.71 9.30 -7.90
N GLU A 519 20.07 8.16 -7.31
CA GLU A 519 21.13 7.26 -7.81
C GLU A 519 20.69 6.54 -9.09
N TRP A 520 19.40 6.19 -9.14
CA TRP A 520 18.75 5.42 -10.21
C TRP A 520 18.02 6.31 -11.24
N GLY A 521 18.20 7.64 -11.20
CA GLY A 521 17.76 8.56 -12.26
C GLY A 521 16.24 8.84 -12.34
N PHE A 522 15.45 8.40 -11.37
CA PHE A 522 13.98 8.55 -11.33
C PHE A 522 13.51 9.79 -10.53
N SER A 523 14.39 10.47 -9.78
CA SER A 523 14.08 11.61 -8.91
C SER A 523 13.78 12.95 -9.64
N THR A 524 13.15 12.92 -10.80
CA THR A 524 12.80 14.13 -11.54
C THR A 524 11.60 14.83 -10.90
N PRO A 525 11.70 16.13 -10.55
CA PRO A 525 10.58 16.86 -9.95
C PRO A 525 9.41 17.06 -10.91
N GLY A 526 8.19 16.90 -10.41
CA GLY A 526 6.97 17.13 -11.18
C GLY A 526 5.70 17.09 -10.32
N ILE A 527 4.56 16.93 -11.00
CA ILE A 527 3.30 16.46 -10.43
C ILE A 527 3.03 15.15 -11.17
N SER A 528 3.68 14.08 -10.70
CA SER A 528 3.66 12.77 -11.36
C SER A 528 2.52 11.94 -10.78
N GLN A 529 1.55 11.57 -11.60
CA GLN A 529 0.32 10.91 -11.16
C GLN A 529 0.28 9.46 -11.70
N GLY A 530 -0.71 9.12 -12.54
CA GLY A 530 -0.87 7.76 -13.03
C GLY A 530 0.33 7.29 -13.86
N THR A 531 0.68 6.02 -13.66
CA THR A 531 1.93 5.41 -14.12
C THR A 531 1.70 3.95 -14.45
N CYS A 532 2.36 3.45 -15.49
CA CYS A 532 2.31 2.04 -15.90
C CYS A 532 3.71 1.51 -16.27
N LEU A 533 3.84 0.19 -16.28
CA LEU A 533 5.01 -0.56 -16.75
C LEU A 533 4.80 -1.12 -18.16
N ALA A 534 5.88 -1.16 -18.95
CA ALA A 534 5.91 -1.73 -20.30
C ALA A 534 7.35 -2.08 -20.72
N ASP A 535 7.52 -3.04 -21.63
CA ASP A 535 8.79 -3.25 -22.35
C ASP A 535 8.70 -2.54 -23.72
N LEU A 536 9.29 -1.33 -23.82
CA LEU A 536 9.06 -0.43 -24.95
C LEU A 536 10.10 -0.57 -26.08
N ASP A 537 11.27 -1.17 -25.83
CA ASP A 537 12.25 -1.50 -26.88
C ASP A 537 12.54 -2.99 -27.08
N GLY A 538 11.90 -3.86 -26.30
CA GLY A 538 11.81 -5.32 -26.52
C GLY A 538 12.93 -6.12 -25.86
N ASP A 539 13.61 -5.56 -24.85
CA ASP A 539 14.76 -6.17 -24.17
C ASP A 539 14.36 -6.99 -22.92
N GLY A 540 13.13 -6.83 -22.44
CA GLY A 540 12.52 -7.63 -21.39
C GLY A 540 12.92 -7.32 -19.96
N ASP A 541 13.54 -6.16 -19.66
CA ASP A 541 13.19 -5.46 -18.42
C ASP A 541 11.97 -4.54 -18.65
N LEU A 542 11.52 -3.83 -17.61
CA LEU A 542 10.34 -2.97 -17.69
C LEU A 542 10.74 -1.50 -17.55
N ASP A 543 10.33 -0.72 -18.54
CA ASP A 543 10.32 0.74 -18.56
C ASP A 543 9.14 1.30 -17.78
N VAL A 544 9.24 2.56 -17.38
CA VAL A 544 8.18 3.25 -16.62
C VAL A 544 7.65 4.44 -17.41
N VAL A 545 6.33 4.51 -17.60
CA VAL A 545 5.65 5.62 -18.26
C VAL A 545 4.79 6.37 -17.26
N VAL A 546 5.00 7.69 -17.15
CA VAL A 546 4.37 8.55 -16.13
C VAL A 546 3.58 9.67 -16.81
N ASN A 547 2.29 9.77 -16.50
CA ASN A 547 1.48 10.94 -16.84
C ASN A 547 1.75 12.06 -15.81
N ASN A 548 2.00 13.29 -16.28
CA ASN A 548 2.39 14.43 -15.44
C ASN A 548 1.40 15.59 -15.63
N LEU A 549 0.84 16.10 -14.53
CA LEU A 549 -0.05 17.25 -14.58
C LEU A 549 0.74 18.53 -14.91
N ASN A 550 0.26 19.27 -15.91
CA ASN A 550 0.87 20.47 -16.47
C ASN A 550 2.36 20.32 -16.83
N GLY A 551 2.77 19.09 -17.21
CA GLY A 551 4.12 18.73 -17.63
C GLY A 551 4.11 17.67 -18.73
N ALA A 552 5.22 17.52 -19.44
CA ALA A 552 5.34 16.49 -20.48
C ALA A 552 5.27 15.08 -19.89
N ALA A 553 4.71 14.13 -20.65
CA ALA A 553 4.76 12.71 -20.33
C ALA A 553 6.21 12.24 -20.11
N GLY A 554 6.44 11.45 -19.06
CA GLY A 554 7.77 10.95 -18.71
C GLY A 554 7.95 9.50 -19.15
N LEU A 555 8.84 9.25 -20.11
CA LEU A 555 9.29 7.91 -20.48
C LEU A 555 10.65 7.65 -19.85
N TYR A 556 10.69 6.77 -18.86
CA TYR A 556 11.89 6.39 -18.12
C TYR A 556 12.35 5.03 -18.65
N ARG A 557 13.28 5.08 -19.60
CA ARG A 557 13.89 3.87 -20.12
C ARG A 557 14.72 3.21 -19.03
N ASN A 558 14.55 1.91 -18.80
CA ASN A 558 15.41 1.15 -17.90
C ASN A 558 16.77 0.86 -18.58
N GLU A 559 17.86 0.88 -17.80
CA GLU A 559 19.22 0.75 -18.34
C GLU A 559 19.89 -0.56 -17.90
N SER A 560 19.14 -1.48 -17.28
CA SER A 560 19.71 -2.66 -16.66
C SER A 560 20.33 -3.60 -17.70
N ASN A 561 21.46 -4.21 -17.34
CA ASN A 561 22.06 -5.32 -18.10
C ASN A 561 22.14 -6.62 -17.28
N ALA A 562 21.43 -6.68 -16.15
CA ALA A 562 21.35 -7.85 -15.30
C ALA A 562 20.44 -8.93 -15.93
N PRO A 563 20.73 -10.23 -15.70
CA PRO A 563 20.12 -11.31 -16.46
C PRO A 563 18.71 -11.64 -15.97
N ARG A 564 17.77 -11.71 -16.92
CA ARG A 564 16.31 -11.71 -16.68
C ARG A 564 15.57 -12.83 -17.40
N VAL A 565 14.40 -13.19 -16.90
CA VAL A 565 13.39 -14.00 -17.61
C VAL A 565 12.10 -13.18 -17.67
N ALA A 566 11.65 -12.87 -18.88
CA ALA A 566 10.36 -12.24 -19.11
C ALA A 566 9.31 -13.33 -19.40
N VAL A 567 8.09 -13.13 -18.93
CA VAL A 567 6.96 -14.06 -19.07
C VAL A 567 5.71 -13.31 -19.49
N ARG A 568 5.16 -13.71 -20.65
CA ARG A 568 3.78 -13.39 -21.06
C ARG A 568 2.92 -14.66 -20.94
N LEU A 569 1.62 -14.47 -20.77
CA LEU A 569 0.66 -15.57 -20.72
C LEU A 569 -0.32 -15.48 -21.89
N LYS A 570 -0.72 -16.64 -22.37
CA LYS A 570 -1.76 -16.82 -23.40
C LYS A 570 -2.80 -17.80 -22.86
N GLY A 571 -3.78 -17.24 -22.17
CA GLY A 571 -4.93 -17.95 -21.61
C GLY A 571 -5.91 -18.45 -22.68
N GLN A 572 -6.94 -19.16 -22.25
CA GLN A 572 -8.09 -19.47 -23.10
C GLN A 572 -9.07 -18.31 -23.11
N ALA A 573 -9.63 -17.99 -24.28
CA ALA A 573 -10.71 -17.02 -24.40
C ALA A 573 -11.89 -17.41 -23.49
N PRO A 574 -12.51 -16.46 -22.77
CA PRO A 574 -12.34 -15.01 -22.92
C PRO A 574 -11.09 -14.39 -22.26
N ASN A 575 -10.53 -14.97 -21.20
CA ASN A 575 -9.34 -14.45 -20.51
C ASN A 575 -8.02 -14.76 -21.27
N THR A 576 -7.86 -14.21 -22.47
CA THR A 576 -6.73 -14.53 -23.38
C THR A 576 -5.36 -14.11 -22.84
N ARG A 577 -5.29 -13.14 -21.92
CA ARG A 577 -4.05 -12.67 -21.29
C ARG A 577 -3.71 -13.39 -19.97
N GLY A 578 -4.57 -14.29 -19.50
CA GLY A 578 -4.32 -15.09 -18.30
C GLY A 578 -4.32 -14.29 -16.99
N ILE A 579 -5.19 -13.29 -16.88
CA ILE A 579 -5.35 -12.45 -15.69
C ILE A 579 -5.79 -13.31 -14.49
N GLY A 580 -5.24 -13.05 -13.31
CA GLY A 580 -5.42 -13.88 -12.12
C GLY A 580 -4.61 -15.18 -12.13
N ALA A 581 -3.71 -15.39 -13.10
CA ALA A 581 -2.76 -16.50 -13.07
C ALA A 581 -1.49 -16.11 -12.30
N LYS A 582 -1.08 -16.99 -11.38
CA LYS A 582 0.08 -16.81 -10.51
C LYS A 582 1.29 -17.56 -11.11
N ILE A 583 2.42 -16.85 -11.24
CA ILE A 583 3.62 -17.31 -11.93
C ILE A 583 4.76 -17.43 -10.92
N TRP A 584 5.49 -18.54 -10.93
CA TRP A 584 6.68 -18.77 -10.11
C TRP A 584 7.92 -19.01 -10.97
N LEU A 585 9.04 -18.36 -10.64
CA LEU A 585 10.38 -18.74 -11.12
C LEU A 585 11.16 -19.45 -10.00
N TYR A 586 11.55 -20.70 -10.24
CA TYR A 586 12.41 -21.47 -9.35
C TYR A 586 13.86 -21.42 -9.84
N GLY A 587 14.81 -21.23 -8.92
CA GLY A 587 16.26 -21.24 -9.21
C GLY A 587 16.80 -19.98 -9.88
N GLY A 588 16.12 -18.84 -9.71
CA GLY A 588 16.54 -17.53 -10.21
C GLY A 588 17.68 -16.91 -9.38
N ALA A 589 17.63 -15.59 -9.18
CA ALA A 589 18.58 -14.88 -8.30
C ALA A 589 18.41 -15.31 -6.83
N VAL A 590 17.15 -15.41 -6.38
CA VAL A 590 16.72 -16.04 -5.12
C VAL A 590 16.05 -17.41 -5.41
N PRO A 591 15.86 -18.29 -4.40
CA PRO A 591 15.40 -19.68 -4.62
C PRO A 591 14.05 -19.78 -5.34
N VAL A 592 13.10 -18.91 -4.99
CA VAL A 592 11.77 -18.78 -5.59
C VAL A 592 11.44 -17.29 -5.68
N GLN A 593 10.82 -16.86 -6.78
CA GLN A 593 10.11 -15.59 -6.95
C GLN A 593 8.69 -15.89 -7.40
N SER A 594 7.70 -15.06 -7.04
CA SER A 594 6.35 -15.19 -7.58
C SER A 594 5.68 -13.84 -7.86
N GLN A 595 4.89 -13.77 -8.94
CA GLN A 595 4.14 -12.58 -9.37
C GLN A 595 2.81 -13.03 -10.00
N GLU A 596 1.72 -12.31 -9.72
CA GLU A 596 0.39 -12.53 -10.32
C GLU A 596 0.19 -11.65 -11.57
N MET A 597 -0.50 -12.15 -12.59
CA MET A 597 -0.86 -11.37 -13.79
C MET A 597 -2.13 -10.52 -13.52
N ILE A 598 -1.98 -9.19 -13.45
CA ILE A 598 -3.08 -8.25 -13.17
C ILE A 598 -3.58 -7.55 -14.45
N CYS A 599 -4.78 -6.96 -14.40
CA CYS A 599 -5.30 -6.08 -15.44
C CYS A 599 -5.84 -4.77 -14.82
N GLY A 600 -5.31 -3.63 -15.24
CA GLY A 600 -5.54 -2.34 -14.57
C GLY A 600 -4.88 -2.29 -13.19
N GLY A 601 -5.58 -1.76 -12.19
CA GLY A 601 -5.16 -1.77 -10.79
C GLY A 601 -4.18 -0.66 -10.38
N ARG A 602 -3.30 -0.23 -11.30
CA ARG A 602 -2.42 0.93 -11.09
C ARG A 602 -3.23 2.22 -10.91
N TYR A 603 -2.66 3.21 -10.23
CA TYR A 603 -3.31 4.52 -10.06
C TYR A 603 -3.70 5.12 -11.41
N LEU A 604 -5.00 5.14 -11.70
CA LEU A 604 -5.59 5.60 -12.97
C LEU A 604 -5.02 4.93 -14.24
N SER A 605 -4.37 3.76 -14.15
CA SER A 605 -3.46 3.28 -15.20
C SER A 605 -3.52 1.76 -15.41
N GLY A 606 -2.92 1.27 -16.49
CA GLY A 606 -2.81 -0.16 -16.81
C GLY A 606 -1.46 -0.52 -17.41
N ASP A 607 -0.81 -1.52 -16.84
CA ASP A 607 0.44 -2.10 -17.34
C ASP A 607 0.21 -2.95 -18.61
N ASP A 608 1.27 -3.15 -19.38
CA ASP A 608 1.34 -4.26 -20.34
C ASP A 608 1.37 -5.62 -19.60
N ALA A 609 0.74 -6.63 -20.18
CA ALA A 609 0.56 -7.96 -19.59
C ALA A 609 1.83 -8.83 -19.66
N MET A 610 2.88 -8.40 -18.94
CA MET A 610 4.16 -9.10 -18.83
C MET A 610 4.69 -9.07 -17.39
N ARG A 611 5.36 -10.15 -16.98
CA ARG A 611 6.07 -10.29 -15.70
C ARG A 611 7.55 -10.58 -15.94
N VAL A 612 8.42 -10.08 -15.06
CA VAL A 612 9.87 -10.16 -15.21
C VAL A 612 10.51 -10.62 -13.91
N PHE A 613 11.42 -11.58 -14.03
CA PHE A 613 12.06 -12.26 -12.91
C PHE A 613 13.59 -12.22 -13.05
N ALA A 614 14.27 -11.98 -11.92
CA ALA A 614 15.73 -11.96 -11.85
C ALA A 614 16.32 -13.38 -11.89
N THR A 615 17.32 -13.62 -12.74
CA THR A 615 17.98 -14.94 -12.82
C THR A 615 19.29 -15.02 -12.05
N GLY A 616 19.89 -13.88 -11.67
CA GLY A 616 21.19 -13.76 -10.99
C GLY A 616 22.40 -14.14 -11.84
N SER A 617 22.31 -15.21 -12.65
CA SER A 617 23.32 -15.64 -13.60
C SER A 617 22.68 -16.20 -14.88
N LEU A 618 23.42 -16.07 -15.99
CA LEU A 618 23.11 -16.71 -17.27
C LEU A 618 23.21 -18.25 -17.22
N SER A 619 23.86 -18.80 -16.20
CA SER A 619 24.14 -20.24 -16.08
C SER A 619 23.09 -21.04 -15.29
N ASN A 620 22.12 -20.39 -14.65
CA ASN A 620 21.22 -21.08 -13.71
C ASN A 620 20.31 -22.12 -14.40
N GLU A 621 19.97 -23.16 -13.64
CA GLU A 621 19.01 -24.18 -14.04
C GLU A 621 17.64 -23.82 -13.43
N MET A 622 16.82 -23.17 -14.24
CA MET A 622 15.55 -22.59 -13.81
C MET A 622 14.33 -23.40 -14.28
N ARG A 623 13.21 -23.18 -13.59
CA ARG A 623 11.89 -23.69 -13.95
C ARG A 623 10.84 -22.59 -13.78
N ILE A 624 10.00 -22.36 -14.79
CA ILE A 624 8.77 -21.57 -14.67
C ILE A 624 7.62 -22.52 -14.33
N GLU A 625 6.75 -22.10 -13.42
CA GLU A 625 5.47 -22.74 -13.13
C GLU A 625 4.35 -21.69 -13.16
N VAL A 626 3.18 -22.04 -13.67
CA VAL A 626 1.99 -21.17 -13.71
C VAL A 626 0.78 -21.95 -13.22
N ARG A 627 0.08 -21.41 -12.21
CA ARG A 627 -1.30 -21.81 -11.86
C ARG A 627 -2.25 -20.84 -12.56
N TRP A 628 -3.13 -21.36 -13.40
CA TRP A 628 -4.15 -20.59 -14.11
C TRP A 628 -5.43 -20.52 -13.26
N ARG A 629 -6.21 -19.43 -13.40
CA ARG A 629 -7.51 -19.23 -12.71
C ARG A 629 -8.49 -20.41 -12.89
N SER A 630 -8.42 -21.09 -14.04
CA SER A 630 -9.15 -22.33 -14.36
C SER A 630 -8.77 -23.58 -13.55
N GLY A 631 -7.80 -23.49 -12.63
CA GLY A 631 -7.23 -24.64 -11.92
C GLY A 631 -6.31 -25.52 -12.79
N ARG A 632 -5.86 -25.01 -13.95
CA ARG A 632 -4.87 -25.65 -14.81
C ARG A 632 -3.44 -25.28 -14.38
N ARG A 633 -2.44 -26.08 -14.78
CA ARG A 633 -1.03 -25.91 -14.42
C ARG A 633 -0.11 -26.05 -15.63
N SER A 634 0.76 -25.07 -15.87
CA SER A 634 1.84 -25.15 -16.87
C SER A 634 3.21 -25.18 -16.20
N VAL A 635 4.15 -25.98 -16.75
CA VAL A 635 5.53 -26.07 -16.23
C VAL A 635 6.53 -26.06 -17.39
N VAL A 636 7.51 -25.16 -17.34
CA VAL A 636 8.64 -25.11 -18.29
C VAL A 636 9.92 -25.40 -17.53
N ASN A 637 10.56 -26.54 -17.83
CA ASN A 637 11.82 -26.97 -17.22
C ASN A 637 13.02 -26.58 -18.09
N GLY A 638 14.17 -26.30 -17.45
CA GLY A 638 15.40 -25.96 -18.18
C GLY A 638 15.39 -24.55 -18.76
N VAL A 639 14.67 -23.63 -18.12
CA VAL A 639 14.56 -22.22 -18.48
C VAL A 639 15.95 -21.58 -18.51
N LYS A 640 16.12 -20.59 -19.40
CA LYS A 640 17.37 -19.87 -19.62
C LYS A 640 17.15 -18.37 -19.56
N ALA A 641 18.14 -17.68 -19.02
CA ALA A 641 18.16 -16.23 -18.88
C ALA A 641 18.23 -15.52 -20.24
N ASN A 642 17.86 -14.24 -20.21
CA ASN A 642 17.75 -13.32 -21.34
C ASN A 642 16.81 -13.87 -22.41
N ARG A 643 15.62 -14.31 -21.98
CA ARG A 643 14.54 -14.82 -22.84
C ARG A 643 13.17 -14.35 -22.38
N LEU A 644 12.31 -14.10 -23.36
CA LEU A 644 10.87 -14.00 -23.20
C LEU A 644 10.26 -15.38 -23.44
N TYR A 645 9.46 -15.86 -22.49
CA TYR A 645 8.63 -17.04 -22.60
C TYR A 645 7.16 -16.62 -22.70
N GLU A 646 6.42 -17.19 -23.65
CA GLU A 646 4.95 -17.10 -23.69
C GLU A 646 4.38 -18.51 -23.47
N LEU A 647 3.65 -18.70 -22.37
CA LEU A 647 3.06 -19.99 -22.01
C LEU A 647 1.59 -20.03 -22.44
N GLU A 648 1.17 -21.16 -23.02
CA GLU A 648 -0.19 -21.35 -23.53
C GLU A 648 -1.01 -22.22 -22.57
N GLU A 649 -2.16 -21.71 -22.09
CA GLU A 649 -3.05 -22.48 -21.22
C GLU A 649 -3.65 -23.70 -21.94
N ALA A 650 -3.78 -23.66 -23.26
CA ALA A 650 -4.15 -24.82 -24.08
C ALA A 650 -3.19 -26.00 -23.90
N GLY A 651 -1.91 -25.75 -23.58
CA GLY A 651 -0.91 -26.77 -23.29
C GLY A 651 -0.85 -27.25 -21.83
N ALA A 652 -1.60 -26.62 -20.92
CA ALA A 652 -1.55 -26.90 -19.49
C ALA A 652 -2.14 -28.28 -19.10
N GLU A 653 -1.66 -28.83 -17.99
CA GLU A 653 -2.21 -30.04 -17.36
C GLU A 653 -3.29 -29.69 -16.31
N PRO A 654 -4.20 -30.61 -15.95
CA PRO A 654 -5.07 -30.43 -14.77
C PRO A 654 -4.23 -30.45 -13.48
N ALA A 655 -4.54 -29.62 -12.47
CA ALA A 655 -3.75 -29.50 -11.23
C ALA A 655 -3.41 -30.82 -10.51
N ASN A 656 -4.27 -31.85 -10.65
CA ASN A 656 -4.09 -33.17 -10.02
C ASN A 656 -3.32 -34.20 -10.88
N SER A 657 -2.60 -33.78 -11.94
CA SER A 657 -1.66 -34.68 -12.60
C SER A 657 -0.51 -35.03 -11.65
N THR A 658 -0.18 -36.33 -11.54
CA THR A 658 0.95 -36.76 -10.70
C THR A 658 2.24 -36.20 -11.31
N PRO A 659 3.11 -35.52 -10.53
CA PRO A 659 4.35 -34.95 -11.05
C PRO A 659 5.15 -36.01 -11.80
N SER A 660 5.62 -35.64 -12.98
CA SER A 660 6.16 -36.59 -13.96
C SER A 660 7.45 -37.21 -13.44
N SER A 661 7.70 -38.49 -13.74
CA SER A 661 8.88 -39.24 -13.27
C SER A 661 10.22 -38.79 -13.89
N LYS A 662 10.25 -37.56 -14.43
CA LYS A 662 11.43 -36.82 -14.91
C LYS A 662 11.67 -35.52 -14.12
N GLU A 663 10.79 -35.13 -13.21
CA GLU A 663 10.97 -33.93 -12.39
C GLU A 663 12.14 -34.10 -11.41
N THR A 664 13.00 -33.09 -11.34
CA THR A 664 14.23 -33.14 -10.56
C THR A 664 13.92 -32.90 -9.07
N PRO A 665 14.46 -33.68 -8.11
CA PRO A 665 14.02 -33.63 -6.70
C PRO A 665 14.22 -32.31 -5.94
N ASN A 666 14.93 -31.35 -6.53
CA ASN A 666 15.42 -30.14 -5.87
C ASN A 666 14.49 -28.90 -6.04
N SER A 667 13.20 -29.13 -6.32
CA SER A 667 12.20 -28.09 -6.54
C SER A 667 10.86 -28.42 -5.86
N GLN A 668 10.91 -28.88 -4.61
CA GLN A 668 9.71 -28.85 -3.77
C GLN A 668 9.32 -27.39 -3.52
N LEU A 669 8.03 -27.08 -3.65
CA LEU A 669 7.48 -25.88 -3.02
C LEU A 669 7.75 -25.94 -1.50
N PRO A 670 7.80 -24.80 -0.81
CA PRO A 670 7.47 -24.79 0.61
C PRO A 670 6.04 -25.34 0.75
N THR A 671 5.91 -26.61 1.15
CA THR A 671 4.58 -27.21 1.28
C THR A 671 3.91 -26.61 2.50
N SER A 672 2.97 -25.70 2.27
CA SER A 672 2.14 -24.98 3.27
C SER A 672 1.29 -25.88 4.17
N ASN A 673 1.42 -27.21 4.04
CA ASN A 673 0.83 -28.24 4.90
C ASN A 673 1.84 -28.95 5.81
N SER A 674 3.01 -28.34 6.07
CA SER A 674 3.56 -28.43 7.41
C SER A 674 2.73 -27.53 8.31
N GLU A 675 1.70 -28.07 8.97
CA GLU A 675 1.23 -27.49 10.23
C GLU A 675 2.45 -27.38 11.16
N THR A 676 3.06 -26.20 11.26
CA THR A 676 4.17 -25.93 12.17
C THR A 676 3.59 -25.87 13.57
N LYS A 677 3.28 -27.06 14.10
CA LYS A 677 2.50 -27.25 15.31
C LYS A 677 3.09 -26.38 16.42
N PRO A 678 2.36 -25.34 16.87
CA PRO A 678 2.99 -24.23 17.56
C PRO A 678 3.62 -24.71 18.87
N VAL A 679 4.76 -24.13 19.21
CA VAL A 679 5.52 -24.49 20.43
C VAL A 679 4.72 -24.18 21.70
N PHE A 680 3.70 -23.33 21.58
CA PHE A 680 2.74 -22.97 22.61
C PHE A 680 1.30 -23.19 22.11
N GLU A 681 0.41 -23.60 23.01
CA GLU A 681 -1.03 -23.69 22.77
C GLU A 681 -1.72 -22.50 23.46
N ASP A 682 -2.72 -21.87 22.82
CA ASP A 682 -3.48 -20.80 23.47
C ASP A 682 -4.45 -21.39 24.51
N VAL A 683 -4.02 -21.35 25.76
CA VAL A 683 -4.79 -21.77 26.93
C VAL A 683 -5.33 -20.59 27.75
N SER A 684 -5.37 -19.37 27.20
CA SER A 684 -5.89 -18.16 27.88
C SER A 684 -7.32 -18.33 28.40
N GLY A 685 -8.15 -19.12 27.70
CA GLY A 685 -9.50 -19.49 28.12
C GLY A 685 -9.58 -20.25 29.45
N LEU A 686 -8.48 -20.86 29.95
CA LEU A 686 -8.44 -21.52 31.26
C LEU A 686 -8.47 -20.53 32.43
N ILE A 687 -7.93 -19.31 32.24
CA ILE A 687 -7.91 -18.26 33.27
C ILE A 687 -9.01 -17.21 33.07
N GLY A 688 -9.49 -17.02 31.83
CA GLY A 688 -10.53 -16.04 31.52
C GLY A 688 -10.17 -14.61 31.97
N HIS A 689 -8.88 -14.26 31.97
CA HIS A 689 -8.41 -12.99 32.47
C HIS A 689 -8.76 -11.85 31.52
N VAL A 690 -9.37 -10.79 32.07
CA VAL A 690 -9.54 -9.51 31.39
C VAL A 690 -8.80 -8.48 32.22
N HIS A 691 -7.76 -7.88 31.66
CA HIS A 691 -7.01 -6.82 32.33
C HIS A 691 -7.91 -5.59 32.52
N HIS A 692 -7.90 -5.03 33.73
CA HIS A 692 -8.65 -3.81 34.03
C HIS A 692 -7.72 -2.61 33.98
N GLU A 693 -8.14 -1.57 33.27
CA GLU A 693 -7.44 -0.31 33.16
C GLU A 693 -8.42 0.86 33.07
N GLU A 694 -8.09 1.99 33.70
CA GLU A 694 -8.90 3.22 33.64
C GLU A 694 -8.32 4.20 32.60
N PRO A 695 -9.09 4.65 31.58
CA PRO A 695 -8.57 5.54 30.54
C PRO A 695 -7.95 6.83 31.08
N TYR A 696 -6.70 7.10 30.67
CA TYR A 696 -5.96 8.31 31.03
C TYR A 696 -5.35 8.98 29.79
N ASN A 697 -5.26 10.32 29.83
CA ASN A 697 -4.76 11.16 28.74
C ASN A 697 -3.45 11.87 29.12
N ASP A 698 -2.33 11.20 28.88
CA ASP A 698 -0.98 11.73 29.11
C ASP A 698 -0.71 13.06 28.40
N PHE A 699 -1.34 13.28 27.24
CA PHE A 699 -1.12 14.43 26.38
C PHE A 699 -1.74 15.72 26.95
N GLU A 700 -2.74 15.62 27.83
CA GLU A 700 -3.20 16.77 28.62
C GLU A 700 -2.16 17.19 29.68
N ARG A 701 -1.43 16.23 30.25
CA ARG A 701 -0.35 16.50 31.23
C ARG A 701 0.93 16.98 30.53
N GLN A 702 1.27 16.40 29.37
CA GLN A 702 2.46 16.74 28.58
C GLN A 702 2.16 16.61 27.06
N PRO A 703 1.76 17.70 26.37
CA PRO A 703 1.32 17.65 24.96
C PRO A 703 2.36 17.19 23.94
N LEU A 704 3.65 17.24 24.28
CA LEU A 704 4.77 16.89 23.38
C LEU A 704 5.37 15.49 23.67
N LEU A 705 4.56 14.58 24.24
CA LEU A 705 4.98 13.20 24.44
C LEU A 705 4.99 12.40 23.13
N PRO A 706 6.04 11.60 22.84
CA PRO A 706 6.07 10.72 21.68
C PRO A 706 5.21 9.45 21.84
N ARG A 707 4.75 9.15 23.06
CA ARG A 707 3.85 8.05 23.41
C ARG A 707 3.24 8.27 24.80
N LYS A 708 2.13 7.58 25.12
CA LYS A 708 1.64 7.48 26.49
C LYS A 708 2.72 6.91 27.43
N LEU A 709 2.65 7.31 28.70
CA LEU A 709 3.52 6.89 29.77
C LEU A 709 2.75 6.17 30.89
N SER A 710 1.47 6.45 31.12
CA SER A 710 0.61 5.63 31.98
C SER A 710 0.01 4.42 31.25
N GLN A 711 -0.87 3.70 31.95
CA GLN A 711 -1.52 2.48 31.45
C GLN A 711 -0.46 1.43 31.08
N LEU A 712 0.58 1.32 31.93
CA LEU A 712 1.71 0.42 31.71
C LEU A 712 1.53 -0.88 32.51
N GLY A 713 0.75 -1.80 31.96
CA GLY A 713 0.53 -3.12 32.52
C GLY A 713 -0.10 -4.11 31.53
N PRO A 714 -0.35 -5.35 31.98
CA PRO A 714 0.07 -5.90 33.27
C PRO A 714 1.56 -6.30 33.29
N GLY A 715 2.22 -6.09 34.43
CA GLY A 715 3.35 -6.95 34.80
C GLY A 715 2.87 -8.37 35.11
N VAL A 716 3.59 -9.39 34.65
CA VAL A 716 3.25 -10.82 34.83
C VAL A 716 4.43 -11.53 35.51
N GLY A 717 4.14 -12.50 36.38
CA GLY A 717 5.15 -13.34 37.01
C GLY A 717 4.60 -14.70 37.44
N TRP A 718 5.52 -15.63 37.70
CA TRP A 718 5.24 -16.96 38.26
C TRP A 718 5.86 -17.08 39.64
N TYR A 719 5.13 -17.67 40.60
CA TYR A 719 5.63 -17.98 41.94
C TYR A 719 4.67 -18.95 42.65
N ASP A 720 5.16 -19.80 43.55
CA ASP A 720 4.33 -20.64 44.43
C ASP A 720 3.75 -19.78 45.58
N VAL A 721 2.44 -19.47 45.55
CA VAL A 721 1.81 -18.49 46.47
C VAL A 721 1.11 -19.15 47.66
N ASP A 722 0.79 -20.45 47.61
CA ASP A 722 0.28 -21.22 48.76
C ASP A 722 1.17 -22.37 49.26
N GLU A 723 2.44 -22.41 48.83
CA GLU A 723 3.51 -23.31 49.28
C GLU A 723 3.20 -24.81 49.00
N ASP A 724 2.54 -25.07 47.87
CA ASP A 724 2.06 -26.41 47.46
C ASP A 724 3.05 -27.18 46.57
N GLY A 725 4.06 -26.49 46.01
CA GLY A 725 5.10 -27.03 45.14
C GLY A 725 4.90 -26.73 43.64
N TRP A 726 3.83 -26.03 43.24
CA TRP A 726 3.61 -25.56 41.88
C TRP A 726 3.65 -24.03 41.80
N GLU A 727 4.19 -23.49 40.71
CA GLU A 727 4.12 -22.04 40.47
C GLU A 727 2.74 -21.62 39.98
N ASP A 728 2.17 -20.62 40.64
CA ASP A 728 0.95 -19.92 40.27
C ASP A 728 1.25 -18.80 39.26
N LEU A 729 0.22 -18.39 38.52
CA LEU A 729 0.29 -17.27 37.58
C LEU A 729 -0.24 -15.98 38.24
N ILE A 730 0.62 -14.97 38.36
CA ILE A 730 0.29 -13.65 38.90
C ILE A 730 0.26 -12.63 37.77
N ILE A 731 -0.83 -11.86 37.67
CA ILE A 731 -1.03 -10.80 36.67
C ILE A 731 -1.41 -9.49 37.38
N GLY A 732 -0.64 -8.44 37.10
CA GLY A 732 -0.88 -7.07 37.57
C GLY A 732 -2.18 -6.45 37.04
N SER A 733 -2.56 -5.32 37.62
CA SER A 733 -3.71 -4.51 37.18
C SER A 733 -3.32 -3.06 36.90
N GLY A 734 -3.98 -2.46 35.92
CA GLY A 734 -4.12 -1.02 35.80
C GLY A 734 -4.93 -0.41 36.94
N ARG A 735 -5.02 0.93 36.99
CA ARG A 735 -5.73 1.67 38.05
C ARG A 735 -7.20 1.23 38.12
N GLY A 736 -7.77 1.12 39.32
CA GLY A 736 -9.18 0.75 39.53
C GLY A 736 -9.44 -0.76 39.63
N GLY A 737 -8.52 -1.60 39.13
CA GLY A 737 -8.65 -3.06 39.16
C GLY A 737 -8.01 -3.73 40.37
N ARG A 738 -7.61 -5.01 40.23
CA ARG A 738 -7.10 -5.88 41.31
C ARG A 738 -5.97 -6.78 40.82
N LEU A 739 -4.97 -7.03 41.66
CA LEU A 739 -3.95 -8.05 41.39
C LEU A 739 -4.65 -9.41 41.22
N ALA A 740 -4.45 -10.06 40.07
CA ALA A 740 -4.99 -11.38 39.80
C ALA A 740 -3.94 -12.45 40.13
N VAL A 741 -4.36 -13.48 40.86
CA VAL A 741 -3.54 -14.67 41.17
C VAL A 741 -4.35 -15.88 40.76
N TYR A 742 -3.80 -16.70 39.87
CA TYR A 742 -4.41 -17.90 39.33
C TYR A 742 -3.64 -19.11 39.82
N ARG A 743 -4.21 -19.84 40.77
CA ARG A 743 -3.56 -20.99 41.36
C ARG A 743 -3.49 -22.16 40.39
N ASN A 744 -2.31 -22.75 40.28
CA ASN A 744 -2.06 -23.96 39.52
C ASN A 744 -2.64 -25.17 40.27
N ASP A 745 -3.16 -26.19 39.58
CA ASP A 745 -3.64 -27.41 40.22
C ASP A 745 -2.77 -28.65 39.97
N GLY A 746 -1.57 -28.44 39.42
CA GLY A 746 -0.59 -29.48 39.09
C GLY A 746 -1.03 -30.42 37.97
N ARG A 747 -2.13 -30.10 37.27
CA ARG A 747 -2.76 -30.93 36.23
C ARG A 747 -3.07 -30.14 34.96
N GLY A 748 -2.54 -28.93 34.83
CA GLY A 748 -2.80 -27.99 33.74
C GLY A 748 -4.07 -27.15 33.91
N GLY A 749 -4.74 -27.20 35.07
CA GLY A 749 -5.87 -26.33 35.39
C GLY A 749 -5.46 -25.12 36.25
N PHE A 750 -6.14 -24.00 36.04
CA PHE A 750 -5.97 -22.79 36.85
C PHE A 750 -7.25 -22.40 37.60
N LYS A 751 -7.12 -21.81 38.79
CA LYS A 751 -8.26 -21.36 39.61
C LYS A 751 -7.98 -19.98 40.23
N PRO A 752 -8.80 -18.94 39.96
CA PRO A 752 -8.58 -17.60 40.51
C PRO A 752 -8.68 -17.58 42.03
N TRP A 753 -7.72 -16.95 42.70
CA TRP A 753 -7.71 -16.77 44.15
C TRP A 753 -8.58 -15.58 44.57
N ALA A 754 -9.85 -15.84 44.85
CA ALA A 754 -10.75 -14.84 45.44
C ALA A 754 -10.50 -14.66 46.95
N GLY A 755 -10.20 -13.44 47.39
CA GLY A 755 -10.13 -13.05 48.80
C GLY A 755 -8.95 -12.13 49.15
N ALA A 756 -8.81 -11.78 50.42
CA ALA A 756 -7.63 -11.10 50.95
C ALA A 756 -6.36 -11.96 50.79
N PRO A 757 -5.20 -11.38 50.39
CA PRO A 757 -4.94 -9.94 50.27
C PRO A 757 -5.24 -9.31 48.91
N PHE A 758 -5.66 -10.11 47.92
CA PHE A 758 -5.75 -9.75 46.49
C PHE A 758 -7.04 -9.00 46.10
N GLU A 759 -8.12 -9.16 46.86
CA GLU A 759 -9.42 -8.50 46.63
C GLU A 759 -9.42 -6.96 46.72
N LYS A 760 -8.34 -6.34 47.24
CA LYS A 760 -8.21 -4.89 47.36
C LYS A 760 -7.95 -4.25 46.00
N VAL A 761 -8.72 -3.20 45.70
CA VAL A 761 -8.49 -2.35 44.52
C VAL A 761 -7.08 -1.73 44.53
N VAL A 762 -6.52 -1.52 43.34
CA VAL A 762 -5.24 -0.83 43.13
C VAL A 762 -5.50 0.62 42.72
N THR A 763 -4.75 1.54 43.33
CA THR A 763 -4.86 3.00 43.09
C THR A 763 -3.89 3.50 42.01
N ARG A 764 -3.07 2.59 41.46
CA ARG A 764 -1.93 2.82 40.57
C ARG A 764 -1.64 1.56 39.75
N ASP A 765 -1.18 1.73 38.51
CA ASP A 765 -0.83 0.65 37.58
C ASP A 765 0.29 -0.24 38.15
N GLN A 766 0.18 -1.55 37.91
CA GLN A 766 1.12 -2.56 38.43
C GLN A 766 2.11 -3.03 37.36
N THR A 767 3.34 -2.51 37.44
CA THR A 767 4.31 -2.53 36.33
C THR A 767 5.16 -3.79 36.22
N ALA A 768 5.35 -4.51 37.31
CA ALA A 768 6.19 -5.71 37.40
C ALA A 768 5.78 -6.54 38.63
N VAL A 769 6.02 -7.84 38.61
CA VAL A 769 5.74 -8.77 39.72
C VAL A 769 7.00 -9.59 40.01
N LEU A 770 7.34 -9.75 41.30
CA LEU A 770 8.32 -10.70 41.78
C LEU A 770 7.73 -11.55 42.92
N GLY A 771 8.08 -12.83 42.94
CA GLY A 771 7.88 -13.69 44.10
C GLY A 771 9.09 -13.67 45.04
N THR A 772 8.84 -13.75 46.35
CA THR A 772 9.86 -13.74 47.41
C THR A 772 9.44 -14.62 48.58
N GLU A 773 10.39 -15.01 49.45
CA GLU A 773 10.11 -15.64 50.75
C GLU A 773 9.17 -14.81 51.65
N SER A 774 9.03 -13.51 51.37
CA SER A 774 8.11 -12.57 52.05
C SER A 774 6.83 -12.28 51.24
N GLY A 775 6.45 -13.18 50.32
CA GLY A 775 5.30 -13.03 49.44
C GLY A 775 5.61 -12.21 48.17
N LEU A 776 4.55 -11.71 47.53
CA LEU A 776 4.64 -11.06 46.21
C LEU A 776 4.97 -9.57 46.34
N TRP A 777 5.96 -9.10 45.59
CA TRP A 777 6.35 -7.69 45.49
C TRP A 777 5.99 -7.16 44.09
N VAL A 778 5.21 -6.08 44.04
CA VAL A 778 4.59 -5.59 42.81
C VAL A 778 4.93 -4.11 42.61
N GLY A 779 5.50 -3.77 41.45
CA GLY A 779 5.87 -2.39 41.08
C GLY A 779 4.64 -1.49 40.90
N SER A 780 4.78 -0.18 41.14
CA SER A 780 3.69 0.80 41.16
C SER A 780 4.02 2.06 40.35
N ALA A 781 3.15 2.42 39.40
CA ALA A 781 3.28 3.64 38.59
C ALA A 781 2.58 4.85 39.24
N ASN A 782 3.24 6.01 39.27
CA ASN A 782 2.69 7.27 39.79
C ASN A 782 2.45 8.34 38.72
N TYR A 783 2.48 7.98 37.44
CA TYR A 783 2.39 8.97 36.36
C TYR A 783 1.04 9.68 36.32
N GLU A 784 -0.04 8.93 36.59
CA GLU A 784 -1.42 9.40 36.46
C GLU A 784 -1.82 10.38 37.56
N ASP A 785 -1.54 10.01 38.82
CA ASP A 785 -1.79 10.88 39.96
C ASP A 785 -0.73 12.00 40.07
N GLY A 786 0.52 11.72 39.68
CA GLY A 786 1.67 12.61 39.86
C GLY A 786 2.08 12.80 41.32
N LEU A 787 1.59 11.95 42.23
CA LEU A 787 1.77 12.09 43.67
C LEU A 787 3.09 11.46 44.12
N THR A 788 3.85 12.22 44.91
CA THR A 788 5.11 11.79 45.54
C THR A 788 4.88 11.13 46.91
N ASN A 789 3.64 11.05 47.38
CA ASN A 789 3.25 10.48 48.68
C ASN A 789 2.59 9.09 48.53
N GLY A 790 3.39 8.08 48.19
CA GLY A 790 2.98 6.68 48.10
C GLY A 790 4.18 5.79 47.76
N GLY A 791 4.01 4.47 47.87
CA GLY A 791 5.09 3.52 47.57
C GLY A 791 5.31 3.28 46.08
N CYS A 792 6.55 2.97 45.69
CA CYS A 792 6.88 2.46 44.35
C CYS A 792 6.80 0.92 44.24
N VAL A 793 6.72 0.21 45.38
CA VAL A 793 6.50 -1.25 45.46
C VAL A 793 5.43 -1.55 46.50
N ARG A 794 4.50 -2.43 46.15
CA ARG A 794 3.40 -2.94 46.99
C ARG A 794 3.67 -4.42 47.32
N ILE A 795 3.51 -4.78 48.58
CA ILE A 795 3.80 -6.13 49.12
C ILE A 795 2.48 -6.84 49.42
N TYR A 796 2.39 -8.13 49.09
CA TYR A 796 1.24 -8.99 49.35
C TYR A 796 1.69 -10.31 50.00
N GLU A 797 1.27 -10.53 51.24
CA GLU A 797 1.56 -11.73 52.03
C GLU A 797 0.30 -12.60 52.11
N ALA A 798 0.27 -13.68 51.32
CA ALA A 798 -0.92 -14.52 51.19
C ALA A 798 -1.28 -15.25 52.50
N SER A 799 -0.29 -15.83 53.16
CA SER A 799 -0.41 -16.54 54.45
C SER A 799 -0.94 -15.63 55.57
N GLN A 800 -0.43 -14.40 55.68
CA GLN A 800 -0.90 -13.39 56.63
C GLN A 800 -2.19 -12.68 56.20
N LYS A 801 -2.58 -12.78 54.93
CA LYS A 801 -3.65 -12.01 54.26
C LYS A 801 -3.44 -10.49 54.33
N VAL A 802 -2.17 -10.07 54.39
CA VAL A 802 -1.74 -8.68 54.46
C VAL A 802 -1.39 -8.16 53.06
N SER A 803 -1.69 -6.88 52.82
CA SER A 803 -1.05 -6.14 51.72
C SER A 803 -0.82 -4.70 52.11
N ALA A 804 0.38 -4.21 51.81
CA ALA A 804 0.96 -2.96 52.28
C ALA A 804 1.80 -2.29 51.18
N GLU A 805 2.20 -1.03 51.38
CA GLU A 805 3.12 -0.30 50.49
C GLU A 805 4.48 -0.10 51.17
N SER A 806 5.56 -0.22 50.41
CA SER A 806 6.89 0.22 50.85
C SER A 806 6.95 1.74 50.92
N VAL A 807 7.60 2.28 51.95
CA VAL A 807 7.78 3.74 52.11
C VAL A 807 8.92 4.29 51.24
N LEU A 808 9.74 3.43 50.62
CA LEU A 808 10.95 3.82 49.88
C LEU A 808 10.70 3.89 48.37
N GLY A 809 11.20 4.97 47.73
CA GLY A 809 11.00 5.31 46.32
C GLY A 809 9.73 6.13 46.08
N GLN A 810 9.90 7.44 45.86
CA GLN A 810 8.85 8.46 46.03
C GLN A 810 8.83 9.58 44.95
N ARG A 811 9.47 9.37 43.79
CA ARG A 811 9.57 10.42 42.74
C ARG A 811 9.21 9.95 41.33
N PHE A 812 9.34 8.67 41.06
CA PHE A 812 9.21 8.07 39.73
C PHE A 812 8.14 6.99 39.72
N SER A 813 7.64 6.68 38.53
CA SER A 813 6.88 5.46 38.28
C SER A 813 7.83 4.29 38.17
N ALA A 814 7.56 3.20 38.90
CA ALA A 814 8.37 1.99 38.77
C ALA A 814 8.34 1.47 37.33
N GLY A 815 9.42 0.81 36.94
CA GLY A 815 9.51 -0.02 35.75
C GLY A 815 9.72 -1.49 36.18
N PRO A 816 10.85 -2.12 35.78
CA PRO A 816 11.18 -3.46 36.22
C PRO A 816 11.61 -3.49 37.70
N LEU A 817 11.39 -4.65 38.32
CA LEU A 817 12.00 -5.04 39.59
C LEU A 817 12.95 -6.21 39.34
N ALA A 818 14.04 -6.33 40.10
CA ALA A 818 14.91 -7.49 40.07
C ALA A 818 15.49 -7.80 41.46
N LEU A 819 15.79 -9.07 41.72
CA LEU A 819 16.45 -9.56 42.94
C LEU A 819 17.77 -10.24 42.59
N ALA A 820 18.81 -9.98 43.39
CA ALA A 820 20.10 -10.66 43.30
C ALA A 820 20.86 -10.58 44.62
N ASP A 821 21.70 -11.56 44.92
CA ASP A 821 22.76 -11.41 45.92
C ASP A 821 23.92 -10.66 45.25
N VAL A 822 24.02 -9.35 45.52
CA VAL A 822 24.90 -8.43 44.77
C VAL A 822 26.31 -8.38 45.35
N ASP A 823 26.48 -8.58 46.66
CA ASP A 823 27.79 -8.56 47.33
C ASP A 823 28.24 -9.92 47.91
N GLY A 824 27.43 -10.97 47.77
CA GLY A 824 27.79 -12.35 48.10
C GLY A 824 27.56 -12.72 49.57
N ASP A 825 26.63 -12.04 50.26
CA ASP A 825 26.32 -12.30 51.68
C ASP A 825 25.19 -13.33 51.91
N GLY A 826 24.54 -13.77 50.83
CA GLY A 826 23.46 -14.76 50.83
C GLY A 826 22.05 -14.18 50.97
N GLN A 827 21.89 -12.86 51.13
CA GLN A 827 20.59 -12.19 51.09
C GLN A 827 20.33 -11.60 49.69
N LEU A 828 19.08 -11.66 49.24
CA LEU A 828 18.68 -11.00 47.98
C LEU A 828 18.40 -9.52 48.22
N ASP A 829 19.10 -8.68 47.45
CA ASP A 829 18.92 -7.22 47.35
C ASP A 829 17.90 -6.87 46.26
N LEU A 830 17.16 -5.77 46.46
CA LEU A 830 16.16 -5.29 45.51
C LEU A 830 16.71 -4.18 44.61
N PHE A 831 16.64 -4.39 43.31
CA PHE A 831 16.71 -3.33 42.32
C PHE A 831 15.30 -2.88 41.90
N VAL A 832 15.06 -1.57 41.93
CA VAL A 832 13.85 -0.91 41.41
C VAL A 832 14.27 0.02 40.28
N GLY A 833 13.93 -0.34 39.04
CA GLY A 833 14.15 0.52 37.89
C GLY A 833 13.21 1.72 37.91
N GLY A 834 13.76 2.94 37.90
CA GLY A 834 12.99 4.16 37.73
C GLY A 834 12.67 4.39 36.25
N ARG A 835 11.39 4.43 35.87
CA ARG A 835 10.99 4.55 34.44
C ARG A 835 10.77 6.00 33.99
N VAL A 836 10.05 6.80 34.78
CA VAL A 836 9.77 8.21 34.42
C VAL A 836 9.35 9.04 35.63
N LEU A 837 9.66 10.34 35.59
CA LEU A 837 9.16 11.37 36.50
C LEU A 837 7.85 11.97 35.96
N ALA A 838 6.77 11.91 36.75
CA ALA A 838 5.44 12.37 36.32
C ALA A 838 5.43 13.85 35.92
N GLY A 839 4.97 14.16 34.70
CA GLY A 839 4.90 15.52 34.17
C GLY A 839 6.26 16.18 33.84
N ARG A 840 7.37 15.42 33.80
CA ARG A 840 8.72 15.95 33.61
C ARG A 840 9.52 15.32 32.46
N TYR A 841 8.90 14.48 31.61
CA TYR A 841 9.58 13.95 30.41
C TYR A 841 10.14 15.10 29.55
N PRO A 842 11.39 15.04 29.02
CA PRO A 842 12.28 13.89 28.95
C PRO A 842 13.27 13.72 30.13
N GLU A 843 13.04 14.35 31.28
CA GLU A 843 13.91 14.19 32.45
C GLU A 843 13.91 12.73 32.96
N ALA A 844 15.10 12.14 33.04
CA ALA A 844 15.30 10.78 33.53
C ALA A 844 15.02 10.68 35.04
N SER A 845 14.57 9.49 35.47
CA SER A 845 14.36 9.15 36.88
C SER A 845 15.49 8.29 37.42
N ASP A 846 15.97 8.60 38.63
CA ASP A 846 16.87 7.72 39.39
C ASP A 846 16.28 6.29 39.49
N SER A 847 17.11 5.27 39.37
CA SER A 847 16.80 3.91 39.83
C SER A 847 17.32 3.70 41.26
N LEU A 848 16.81 2.68 41.95
CA LEU A 848 17.21 2.36 43.34
C LEU A 848 17.81 0.96 43.43
N TRP A 849 18.95 0.85 44.09
CA TRP A 849 19.42 -0.39 44.68
C TRP A 849 19.20 -0.30 46.20
N LEU A 850 18.41 -1.23 46.73
CA LEU A 850 18.14 -1.36 48.15
C LEU A 850 18.82 -2.63 48.67
N LYS A 851 19.78 -2.46 49.57
CA LYS A 851 20.41 -3.59 50.26
C LYS A 851 19.47 -4.17 51.32
N ASN A 852 19.42 -5.48 51.41
CA ASN A 852 18.76 -6.24 52.47
C ASN A 852 19.67 -6.36 53.69
N GLU A 853 19.37 -5.61 54.75
CA GLU A 853 20.05 -5.71 56.04
C GLU A 853 19.15 -6.47 57.03
N ALA A 854 19.37 -7.78 57.17
CA ALA A 854 18.67 -8.67 58.10
C ALA A 854 17.13 -8.65 57.96
N GLY A 855 16.64 -8.78 56.72
CA GLY A 855 15.21 -8.75 56.39
C GLY A 855 14.63 -7.36 56.21
N ARG A 856 15.48 -6.31 56.17
CA ARG A 856 15.05 -4.93 55.94
C ARG A 856 15.75 -4.32 54.74
N LEU A 857 14.98 -3.95 53.73
CA LEU A 857 15.47 -3.14 52.61
C LEU A 857 15.82 -1.71 53.05
N ILE A 858 17.04 -1.28 52.73
CA ILE A 858 17.57 0.06 52.97
C ILE A 858 18.19 0.56 51.66
N VAL A 859 17.91 1.80 51.24
CA VAL A 859 18.48 2.37 50.00
C VAL A 859 20.00 2.45 50.13
N HIS A 860 20.71 1.59 49.38
CA HIS A 860 22.17 1.57 49.32
C HIS A 860 22.67 2.62 48.32
N GLN A 861 22.06 2.66 47.13
CA GLN A 861 22.46 3.57 46.06
C GLN A 861 21.27 4.09 45.23
N ARG A 862 21.42 5.32 44.73
CA ARG A 862 20.65 5.87 43.60
C ARG A 862 21.53 5.83 42.35
N LEU A 863 20.95 5.39 41.24
CA LEU A 863 21.61 5.18 39.95
C LEU A 863 20.96 6.06 38.87
#